data_AF-A0A3S3R4Z2-F1
#
_entry.id   AF-A0A3S3R4Z2-F1
#
_cell.length_a   1.000
_cell.length_b   1.000
_cell.length_c   1.000
_cell.angle_alpha   90.00
_cell.angle_beta   90.00
_cell.angle_gamma   90.00
#
_symmetry.space_group_name_H-M   'P 1'
#
loop_
_entity.id
_entity.type
_entity.pdbx_description
1 polymer ?
#
loop_
_entity_poly.entity_id
_entity_poly.type
_entity_poly.pdbx_seq_one_letter_code
_entity_poly.pdbx_strand_id
1 'polypeptide(L)'
;TAHYNRAALLPQAIASVRRQDYPNIELVVVDDGSTDPDAVRLLAELEPEFEQRGWRIIRQKNGFLGKARNTGIRAAKGSLILFLDDDNALFPNAVSTLVAGMQNSGADICTTFAKWLNEPFVPPDTKSGYMLYFPVGGPTDIALITNPYGDANAMFRREVFDKIGYLNEERGFSASDWEFFLRADLAGLEVVTVPEPLYWYRSAPTGMNRNAEWLRNRRPIIEVFRKHKFARTDMFVQLGISSNTASHEKDLNLWNLELRVKDERYLRLSAGSANAPDAMQLLAEIAAREGRADTAISLLAHAGRSDFTLGVVDMLKAAADETVPELHSSLYREHYLSVEPLRLAHVGSHPDADADPLSYVEQSPDQLFLEAKGGNITMALLKGTCPPGAIGASCWVYLDEDLTEPAQFQLAIVDAENQTFGDLAKVLESNGGTGWADVSRAHEAREIQAAVSSPSSARRDLLLAVRTGGSRAQARVLGGFSSIQVRHAVSNGARHPRLNAPQQRQRMRRITNDELKHAALVINHPSDLPTLLVAGDNGGIFLRPNTHGPVVAALNSAFPAFARSVVATVEIAHEEASPFEFAMALGKPEERLSWKGDAPTGALAFSGWTRVSRPFELQDLKVSIREIDRKWLTIYLAIRLPRGSKSMPSNAFWRKLLLVWD
;
A
#
# COMPACT_ATOMS: atom_id res chain seq x y z
N THR A 1 -19.18 -33.43 5.35
CA THR A 1 -19.30 -31.96 5.23
C THR A 1 -19.91 -31.38 6.48
N ALA A 2 -19.26 -30.38 7.09
CA ALA A 2 -19.84 -29.61 8.20
C ALA A 2 -20.46 -28.33 7.64
N HIS A 3 -21.65 -27.96 8.12
CA HIS A 3 -22.44 -26.85 7.59
C HIS A 3 -22.95 -25.93 8.69
N TYR A 4 -22.91 -24.62 8.43
CA TYR A 4 -23.52 -23.61 9.31
C TYR A 4 -23.84 -22.32 8.54
N ASN A 5 -25.14 -22.03 8.33
CA ASN A 5 -25.63 -20.77 7.75
C ASN A 5 -25.00 -20.41 6.38
N ARG A 6 -24.81 -21.38 5.48
CA ARG A 6 -24.22 -21.15 4.14
C ARG A 6 -25.11 -21.68 3.00
N ALA A 7 -26.36 -21.25 2.96
CA ALA A 7 -27.34 -21.75 1.99
C ALA A 7 -26.91 -21.58 0.52
N ALA A 8 -26.12 -20.55 0.20
CA ALA A 8 -25.64 -20.30 -1.16
C ALA A 8 -24.47 -21.20 -1.61
N LEU A 9 -23.73 -21.80 -0.66
CA LEU A 9 -22.48 -22.50 -0.96
C LEU A 9 -22.60 -24.03 -0.83
N LEU A 10 -23.35 -24.51 0.17
CA LEU A 10 -23.58 -25.94 0.36
C LEU A 10 -24.10 -26.66 -0.90
N PRO A 11 -25.02 -26.09 -1.71
CA PRO A 11 -25.46 -26.73 -2.95
C PRO A 11 -24.32 -26.96 -3.95
N GLN A 12 -23.33 -26.06 -4.01
CA GLN A 12 -22.18 -26.18 -4.89
C GLN A 12 -21.25 -27.32 -4.44
N ALA A 13 -21.03 -27.44 -3.12
CA ALA A 13 -20.27 -28.54 -2.52
C ALA A 13 -20.94 -29.89 -2.81
N ILE A 14 -22.25 -30.02 -2.57
CA ILE A 14 -23.01 -31.24 -2.85
C ILE A 14 -22.99 -31.57 -4.36
N ALA A 15 -23.17 -30.56 -5.22
CA ALA A 15 -23.10 -30.77 -6.66
C ALA A 15 -21.73 -31.30 -7.12
N SER A 16 -20.64 -30.92 -6.44
CA SER A 16 -19.31 -31.47 -6.72
C SER A 16 -19.17 -32.95 -6.33
N VAL A 17 -19.84 -33.39 -5.26
CA VAL A 17 -19.91 -34.81 -4.85
C VAL A 17 -20.73 -35.62 -5.85
N ARG A 18 -21.86 -35.08 -6.32
CA ARG A 18 -22.71 -35.74 -7.34
C ARG A 18 -22.00 -36.00 -8.67
N ARG A 19 -20.95 -35.23 -8.99
CA ARG A 19 -20.17 -35.33 -10.23
C ARG A 19 -18.92 -36.20 -10.12
N GLN A 20 -18.68 -36.85 -8.97
CA GLN A 20 -17.53 -37.73 -8.81
C GLN A 20 -17.64 -38.95 -9.73
N ASP A 21 -16.50 -39.37 -10.28
CA ASP A 21 -16.38 -40.58 -11.10
C ASP A 21 -16.26 -41.88 -10.28
N TYR A 22 -16.25 -41.77 -8.95
CA TYR A 22 -16.16 -42.90 -8.04
C TYR A 22 -17.55 -43.34 -7.53
N PRO A 23 -17.95 -44.61 -7.70
CA PRO A 23 -19.33 -45.04 -7.48
C PRO A 23 -19.72 -45.21 -6.00
N ASN A 24 -18.76 -45.49 -5.11
CA ASN A 24 -19.04 -45.90 -3.72
C ASN A 24 -18.84 -44.73 -2.75
N ILE A 25 -19.75 -43.74 -2.81
CA ILE A 25 -19.72 -42.55 -1.97
C ILE A 25 -20.99 -42.43 -1.14
N GLU A 26 -20.83 -42.32 0.18
CA GLU A 26 -21.87 -41.78 1.06
C GLU A 26 -21.50 -40.34 1.43
N LEU A 27 -22.49 -39.45 1.46
CA LEU A 27 -22.32 -38.08 1.95
C LEU A 27 -22.99 -37.93 3.30
N VAL A 28 -22.23 -37.45 4.28
CA VAL A 28 -22.75 -37.02 5.59
C VAL A 28 -22.62 -35.50 5.70
N VAL A 29 -23.74 -34.81 5.73
CA VAL A 29 -23.83 -33.38 6.04
C VAL A 29 -24.20 -33.23 7.51
N VAL A 30 -23.37 -32.53 8.27
CA VAL A 30 -23.65 -32.18 9.67
C VAL A 30 -24.00 -30.70 9.73
N ASP A 31 -25.26 -30.39 9.96
CA ASP A 31 -25.73 -29.04 10.27
C ASP A 31 -25.43 -28.71 11.73
N ASP A 32 -24.49 -27.78 11.93
CA ASP A 32 -24.01 -27.33 13.23
C ASP A 32 -24.95 -26.26 13.83
N GLY A 33 -26.25 -26.49 13.76
CA GLY A 33 -27.28 -25.65 14.34
C GLY A 33 -27.53 -24.37 13.56
N SER A 34 -27.68 -24.47 12.24
CA SER A 34 -28.03 -23.31 11.41
C SER A 34 -29.32 -22.66 11.88
N THR A 35 -29.30 -21.33 11.93
CA THR A 35 -30.44 -20.46 12.32
C THR A 35 -30.93 -19.61 11.16
N ASP A 36 -30.14 -19.49 10.10
CA ASP A 36 -30.53 -18.81 8.88
C ASP A 36 -31.74 -19.55 8.24
N PRO A 37 -32.89 -18.86 8.04
CA PRO A 37 -34.07 -19.46 7.43
C PRO A 37 -33.78 -20.11 6.08
N ASP A 38 -32.84 -19.58 5.29
CA ASP A 38 -32.53 -20.10 3.96
C ASP A 38 -31.77 -21.42 4.07
N ALA A 39 -30.85 -21.54 5.02
CA ALA A 39 -30.13 -22.77 5.30
C ALA A 39 -31.07 -23.87 5.83
N VAL A 40 -32.01 -23.50 6.73
CA VAL A 40 -33.00 -24.45 7.26
C VAL A 40 -33.90 -24.98 6.15
N ARG A 41 -34.41 -24.11 5.26
CA ARG A 41 -35.23 -24.53 4.11
C ARG A 41 -34.46 -25.41 3.15
N LEU A 42 -33.23 -25.02 2.78
CA LEU A 42 -32.36 -25.81 1.91
C LEU A 42 -32.16 -27.24 2.45
N LEU A 43 -31.85 -27.39 3.74
CA LEU A 43 -31.63 -28.72 4.32
C LEU A 43 -32.89 -29.58 4.27
N ALA A 44 -34.08 -29.00 4.47
CA ALA A 44 -35.35 -29.72 4.33
C ALA A 44 -35.62 -30.16 2.89
N GLU A 45 -35.27 -29.31 1.90
CA GLU A 45 -35.40 -29.64 0.47
C GLU A 45 -34.44 -30.77 0.04
N LEU A 46 -33.28 -30.90 0.68
CA LEU A 46 -32.28 -31.92 0.37
C LEU A 46 -32.59 -33.29 1.01
N GLU A 47 -33.40 -33.36 2.06
CA GLU A 47 -33.68 -34.60 2.81
C GLU A 47 -34.16 -35.77 1.94
N PRO A 48 -35.16 -35.59 1.05
CA PRO A 48 -35.67 -36.70 0.23
C PRO A 48 -34.60 -37.30 -0.68
N GLU A 49 -33.76 -36.46 -1.29
CA GLU A 49 -32.67 -36.93 -2.16
C GLU A 49 -31.61 -37.65 -1.33
N PHE A 50 -31.28 -37.12 -0.14
CA PHE A 50 -30.29 -37.74 0.74
C PHE A 50 -30.74 -39.13 1.16
N GLU A 51 -32.01 -39.30 1.55
CA GLU A 51 -32.57 -40.60 1.89
C GLU A 51 -32.53 -41.56 0.70
N GLN A 52 -32.93 -41.12 -0.50
CA GLN A 52 -32.90 -41.95 -1.71
C GLN A 52 -31.49 -42.45 -2.06
N ARG A 53 -30.45 -41.64 -1.80
CA ARG A 53 -29.04 -41.99 -2.06
C ARG A 53 -28.38 -42.76 -0.91
N GLY A 54 -29.07 -42.94 0.22
CA GLY A 54 -28.47 -43.47 1.45
C GLY A 54 -27.47 -42.51 2.12
N TRP A 55 -27.53 -41.23 1.76
CA TRP A 55 -26.78 -40.14 2.39
C TRP A 55 -27.49 -39.66 3.66
N ARG A 56 -26.82 -38.85 4.47
CA ARG A 56 -27.33 -38.44 5.79
C ARG A 56 -27.19 -36.94 6.03
N ILE A 57 -28.24 -36.34 6.57
CA ILE A 57 -28.20 -35.01 7.17
C ILE A 57 -28.35 -35.20 8.69
N ILE A 58 -27.40 -34.69 9.47
CA ILE A 58 -27.40 -34.77 10.93
C ILE A 58 -27.46 -33.36 11.46
N ARG A 59 -28.46 -33.07 12.30
CA ARG A 59 -28.59 -31.77 12.96
C ARG A 59 -28.10 -31.88 14.40
N GLN A 60 -27.31 -30.90 14.82
CA GLN A 60 -26.86 -30.78 16.19
C GLN A 60 -26.97 -29.35 16.69
N LYS A 61 -26.88 -29.16 18.02
CA LYS A 61 -26.68 -27.84 18.59
C LYS A 61 -25.28 -27.34 18.20
N ASN A 62 -25.18 -26.07 17.83
CA ASN A 62 -23.92 -25.42 17.43
C ASN A 62 -22.78 -25.73 18.42
N GLY A 63 -21.77 -26.41 17.89
CA GLY A 63 -20.60 -26.89 18.61
C GLY A 63 -19.29 -26.59 17.89
N PHE A 64 -19.35 -25.77 16.84
CA PHE A 64 -18.23 -25.36 15.99
C PHE A 64 -17.67 -26.50 15.13
N LEU A 65 -16.76 -26.11 14.23
CA LEU A 65 -16.26 -26.94 13.13
C LEU A 65 -15.72 -28.31 13.60
N GLY A 66 -14.90 -28.33 14.65
CA GLY A 66 -14.31 -29.57 15.17
C GLY A 66 -15.37 -30.58 15.61
N LYS A 67 -16.35 -30.14 16.41
CA LYS A 67 -17.44 -31.01 16.87
C LYS A 67 -18.31 -31.49 15.71
N ALA A 68 -18.65 -30.61 14.78
CA ALA A 68 -19.44 -30.98 13.61
C ALA A 68 -18.71 -32.04 12.74
N ARG A 69 -17.40 -31.88 12.52
CA ARG A 69 -16.57 -32.88 11.82
C ARG A 69 -16.55 -34.21 12.59
N ASN A 70 -16.38 -34.19 13.91
CA ASN A 70 -16.38 -35.39 14.74
C ASN A 70 -17.71 -36.15 14.73
N THR A 71 -18.84 -35.43 14.74
CA THR A 71 -20.17 -36.03 14.54
C THR A 71 -20.27 -36.73 13.19
N GLY A 72 -19.74 -36.10 12.13
CA GLY A 72 -19.70 -36.69 10.79
C GLY A 72 -18.87 -37.97 10.73
N ILE A 73 -17.66 -37.96 11.32
CA ILE A 73 -16.76 -39.12 11.39
C ILE A 73 -17.46 -40.30 12.07
N ARG A 74 -18.11 -40.07 13.22
CA ARG A 74 -18.83 -41.12 13.97
C ARG A 74 -20.01 -41.71 13.21
N ALA A 75 -20.63 -40.94 12.32
CA ALA A 75 -21.79 -41.40 11.56
C ALA A 75 -21.44 -42.08 10.23
N ALA A 76 -20.23 -41.87 9.72
CA ALA A 76 -19.74 -42.41 8.45
C ALA A 76 -19.39 -43.90 8.55
N LYS A 77 -19.74 -44.67 7.52
CA LYS A 77 -19.58 -46.13 7.40
C LYS A 77 -18.48 -46.57 6.41
N GLY A 78 -18.07 -45.73 5.46
CA GLY A 78 -17.08 -46.04 4.42
C GLY A 78 -15.64 -46.15 4.95
N SER A 79 -14.85 -47.15 4.53
CA SER A 79 -13.48 -47.42 5.04
C SER A 79 -12.51 -46.22 5.01
N LEU A 80 -12.75 -45.30 4.07
CA LEU A 80 -12.02 -44.05 3.90
C LEU A 80 -12.96 -42.86 4.17
N ILE A 81 -12.45 -41.84 4.84
CA ILE A 81 -13.16 -40.61 5.18
C ILE A 81 -12.52 -39.46 4.42
N LEU A 82 -13.28 -38.76 3.59
CA LEU A 82 -12.87 -37.50 2.96
C LEU A 82 -13.65 -36.36 3.59
N PHE A 83 -12.96 -35.34 4.11
CA PHE A 83 -13.65 -34.11 4.46
C PHE A 83 -13.88 -33.25 3.21
N LEU A 84 -15.03 -32.59 3.21
CA LEU A 84 -15.36 -31.55 2.25
C LEU A 84 -16.00 -30.40 3.02
N ASP A 85 -15.37 -29.23 2.99
CA ASP A 85 -15.97 -28.02 3.57
C ASP A 85 -17.14 -27.55 2.71
N ASP A 86 -18.16 -26.96 3.35
CA ASP A 86 -19.42 -26.58 2.69
C ASP A 86 -19.30 -25.36 1.76
N ASP A 87 -18.13 -24.71 1.75
CA ASP A 87 -17.76 -23.62 0.84
C ASP A 87 -16.76 -24.03 -0.25
N ASN A 88 -16.23 -25.26 -0.19
CA ASN A 88 -15.31 -25.84 -1.18
C ASN A 88 -16.04 -26.72 -2.21
N ALA A 89 -15.35 -27.08 -3.29
CA ALA A 89 -15.89 -27.96 -4.33
C ALA A 89 -14.84 -28.90 -4.90
N LEU A 90 -15.14 -30.20 -4.92
CA LEU A 90 -14.26 -31.24 -5.47
C LEU A 90 -14.18 -31.18 -7.00
N PHE A 91 -13.04 -31.61 -7.55
CA PHE A 91 -12.87 -31.87 -8.97
C PHE A 91 -13.52 -33.22 -9.33
N PRO A 92 -13.97 -33.47 -10.57
CA PRO A 92 -14.72 -34.68 -10.92
C PRO A 92 -14.00 -36.01 -10.63
N ASN A 93 -12.66 -36.02 -10.68
CA ASN A 93 -11.81 -37.18 -10.41
C ASN A 93 -11.18 -37.18 -9.00
N ALA A 94 -11.65 -36.32 -8.09
CA ALA A 94 -11.02 -36.13 -6.79
C ALA A 94 -11.03 -37.41 -5.94
N VAL A 95 -12.21 -38.04 -5.82
CA VAL A 95 -12.37 -39.24 -4.98
C VAL A 95 -11.61 -40.42 -5.57
N SER A 96 -11.72 -40.69 -6.87
CA SER A 96 -11.01 -41.80 -7.51
C SER A 96 -9.49 -41.65 -7.39
N THR A 97 -8.96 -40.44 -7.60
CA THR A 97 -7.53 -40.13 -7.47
C THR A 97 -7.03 -40.31 -6.03
N LEU A 98 -7.75 -39.78 -5.03
CA LEU A 98 -7.37 -39.94 -3.62
C LEU A 98 -7.43 -41.41 -3.17
N VAL A 99 -8.46 -42.17 -3.61
CA VAL A 99 -8.55 -43.61 -3.33
C VAL A 99 -7.36 -44.35 -3.95
N ALA A 100 -7.00 -44.03 -5.20
CA ALA A 100 -5.82 -44.62 -5.84
C ALA A 100 -4.53 -44.26 -5.10
N GLY A 101 -4.39 -43.01 -4.64
CA GLY A 101 -3.26 -42.56 -3.81
C GLY A 101 -3.14 -43.36 -2.51
N MET A 102 -4.25 -43.55 -1.79
CA MET A 102 -4.32 -44.34 -0.56
C MET A 102 -3.99 -45.83 -0.79
N GLN A 103 -4.44 -46.40 -1.90
CA GLN A 103 -4.21 -47.81 -2.23
C GLN A 103 -2.77 -48.08 -2.66
N ASN A 104 -2.19 -47.19 -3.49
CA ASN A 104 -0.84 -47.38 -4.04
C ASN A 104 0.25 -47.11 -3.00
N SER A 105 0.05 -46.15 -2.10
CA SER A 105 1.02 -45.82 -1.05
C SER A 105 0.92 -46.75 0.17
N GLY A 106 -0.29 -47.21 0.50
CA GLY A 106 -0.56 -47.84 1.80
C GLY A 106 -0.68 -46.85 2.95
N ALA A 107 -0.57 -45.54 2.70
CA ALA A 107 -0.55 -44.50 3.71
C ALA A 107 -1.83 -44.44 4.57
N ASP A 108 -1.73 -43.83 5.75
CA ASP A 108 -2.85 -43.61 6.67
C ASP A 108 -3.70 -42.39 6.26
N ILE A 109 -3.06 -41.37 5.68
CA ILE A 109 -3.70 -40.12 5.25
C ILE A 109 -3.15 -39.68 3.88
N CYS A 110 -4.04 -39.25 2.98
CA CYS A 110 -3.70 -38.73 1.67
C CYS A 110 -4.27 -37.32 1.48
N THR A 111 -3.37 -36.34 1.36
CA THR A 111 -3.67 -34.93 1.07
C THR A 111 -3.46 -34.63 -0.41
N THR A 112 -3.75 -33.39 -0.84
CA THR A 112 -3.71 -32.99 -2.24
C THR A 112 -3.53 -31.49 -2.39
N PHE A 113 -3.16 -31.03 -3.58
CA PHE A 113 -3.09 -29.59 -3.86
C PHE A 113 -4.49 -28.98 -3.97
N ALA A 114 -4.58 -27.66 -3.84
CA ALA A 114 -5.83 -26.91 -3.92
C ALA A 114 -5.72 -25.73 -4.86
N LYS A 115 -6.75 -25.47 -5.66
CA LYS A 115 -6.85 -24.21 -6.43
C LYS A 115 -7.67 -23.18 -5.70
N TRP A 116 -7.26 -21.93 -5.80
CA TRP A 116 -7.93 -20.79 -5.19
C TRP A 116 -9.23 -20.45 -5.93
N LEU A 117 -10.30 -20.23 -5.17
CA LEU A 117 -11.59 -19.75 -5.64
C LEU A 117 -11.99 -18.46 -4.92
N ASN A 118 -12.09 -17.37 -5.69
CA ASN A 118 -12.55 -16.05 -5.22
C ASN A 118 -13.90 -15.62 -5.85
N GLU A 119 -14.39 -16.37 -6.84
CA GLU A 119 -15.66 -16.11 -7.51
C GLU A 119 -16.84 -16.73 -6.76
N PRO A 120 -18.05 -16.15 -6.78
CA PRO A 120 -19.21 -16.67 -6.05
C PRO A 120 -19.68 -18.06 -6.52
N PHE A 121 -19.27 -18.48 -7.72
CA PHE A 121 -19.61 -19.77 -8.33
C PHE A 121 -18.36 -20.61 -8.62
N VAL A 122 -18.51 -21.94 -8.59
CA VAL A 122 -17.45 -22.87 -9.03
C VAL A 122 -17.24 -22.73 -10.55
N PRO A 123 -15.99 -22.53 -11.01
CA PRO A 123 -15.68 -22.47 -12.44
C PRO A 123 -16.12 -23.74 -13.19
N PRO A 124 -16.54 -23.62 -14.46
CA PRO A 124 -17.04 -24.76 -15.23
C PRO A 124 -15.94 -25.76 -15.60
N ASP A 125 -14.68 -25.32 -15.62
CA ASP A 125 -13.51 -26.14 -15.92
C ASP A 125 -12.55 -26.19 -14.73
N THR A 126 -11.73 -27.25 -14.66
CA THR A 126 -10.71 -27.44 -13.63
C THR A 126 -9.32 -26.97 -14.06
N LYS A 127 -9.18 -26.47 -15.29
CA LYS A 127 -7.90 -26.08 -15.90
C LYS A 127 -7.50 -24.66 -15.52
N SER A 128 -8.47 -23.76 -15.45
CA SER A 128 -8.35 -22.38 -15.01
C SER A 128 -8.03 -22.28 -13.52
N GLY A 129 -7.72 -21.08 -13.02
CA GLY A 129 -7.50 -20.80 -11.59
C GLY A 129 -6.05 -20.98 -11.11
N TYR A 130 -5.74 -20.33 -9.98
CA TYR A 130 -4.41 -20.28 -9.39
C TYR A 130 -4.23 -21.40 -8.36
N MET A 131 -3.03 -21.97 -8.27
CA MET A 131 -2.75 -22.90 -7.18
C MET A 131 -2.61 -22.12 -5.87
N LEU A 132 -3.33 -22.56 -4.85
CA LEU A 132 -3.29 -21.96 -3.52
C LEU A 132 -2.28 -22.66 -2.63
N TYR A 133 -2.25 -23.99 -2.68
CA TYR A 133 -1.64 -24.78 -1.62
C TYR A 133 -0.93 -26.02 -2.16
N PHE A 134 0.32 -26.22 -1.71
CA PHE A 134 1.23 -27.30 -2.11
C PHE A 134 1.75 -28.04 -0.87
N PRO A 135 0.96 -28.94 -0.26
CA PRO A 135 1.42 -29.72 0.88
C PRO A 135 2.60 -30.62 0.49
N VAL A 136 3.68 -30.53 1.26
CA VAL A 136 4.91 -31.30 1.04
C VAL A 136 5.03 -32.49 2.01
N GLY A 137 4.12 -32.61 2.98
CA GLY A 137 4.03 -33.78 3.87
C GLY A 137 5.09 -33.86 4.98
N GLY A 138 6.09 -32.95 5.02
CA GLY A 138 7.11 -32.92 6.08
C GLY A 138 8.27 -31.95 5.82
N PRO A 139 9.35 -32.01 6.63
CA PRO A 139 9.46 -32.74 7.90
C PRO A 139 8.60 -32.12 9.02
N THR A 140 8.29 -32.91 10.05
CA THR A 140 7.45 -32.55 11.20
C THR A 140 7.90 -31.26 11.90
N ASP A 141 9.20 -30.96 11.91
CA ASP A 141 9.73 -29.74 12.52
C ASP A 141 9.22 -28.45 11.83
N ILE A 142 8.94 -28.50 10.52
CA ILE A 142 8.36 -27.38 9.78
C ILE A 142 6.92 -27.10 10.24
N ALA A 143 6.22 -28.13 10.72
CA ALA A 143 4.85 -28.01 11.23
C ALA A 143 4.73 -27.18 12.52
N LEU A 144 5.83 -26.71 13.13
CA LEU A 144 5.76 -25.69 14.18
C LEU A 144 5.52 -24.28 13.60
N ILE A 145 5.99 -24.06 12.37
CA ILE A 145 6.15 -22.74 11.77
C ILE A 145 5.06 -22.48 10.74
N THR A 146 4.83 -23.44 9.86
CA THR A 146 3.82 -23.39 8.80
C THR A 146 3.17 -24.75 8.67
N ASN A 147 1.98 -24.82 8.09
CA ASN A 147 1.33 -26.10 7.83
C ASN A 147 2.00 -26.75 6.59
N PRO A 148 2.67 -27.91 6.70
CA PRO A 148 3.23 -28.61 5.55
C PRO A 148 2.26 -29.67 4.99
N TYR A 149 1.14 -29.94 5.66
CA TYR A 149 0.36 -31.16 5.45
C TYR A 149 -0.85 -30.99 4.54
N GLY A 150 -1.51 -29.84 4.54
CA GLY A 150 -2.80 -29.79 3.86
C GLY A 150 -3.82 -28.96 4.58
N ASP A 151 -4.87 -28.68 3.85
CA ASP A 151 -6.16 -28.37 4.45
C ASP A 151 -6.89 -29.67 4.84
N ALA A 152 -7.94 -29.55 5.67
CA ALA A 152 -8.82 -30.66 6.05
C ALA A 152 -9.37 -31.48 4.87
N ASN A 153 -9.51 -30.90 3.67
CA ASN A 153 -10.00 -31.55 2.44
C ASN A 153 -9.02 -32.64 1.92
N ALA A 154 -8.82 -33.66 2.75
CA ALA A 154 -7.92 -34.80 2.59
C ALA A 154 -8.66 -36.10 2.94
N MET A 155 -8.09 -37.22 2.51
CA MET A 155 -8.64 -38.56 2.72
C MET A 155 -7.91 -39.29 3.83
N PHE A 156 -8.64 -39.91 4.75
CA PHE A 156 -8.13 -40.56 5.95
C PHE A 156 -8.62 -42.01 5.99
N ARG A 157 -7.79 -42.96 6.41
CA ARG A 157 -8.33 -44.25 6.87
C ARG A 157 -9.16 -44.03 8.12
N ARG A 158 -10.30 -44.69 8.25
CA ARG A 158 -11.12 -44.61 9.47
C ARG A 158 -10.30 -44.90 10.73
N GLU A 159 -9.44 -45.91 10.67
CA GLU A 159 -8.62 -46.36 11.80
C GLU A 159 -7.66 -45.30 12.34
N VAL A 160 -7.35 -44.24 11.58
CA VAL A 160 -6.59 -43.08 12.09
C VAL A 160 -7.27 -42.49 13.32
N PHE A 161 -8.59 -42.31 13.27
CA PHE A 161 -9.35 -41.72 14.37
C PHE A 161 -9.39 -42.61 15.61
N ASP A 162 -9.25 -43.93 15.45
CA ASP A 162 -9.14 -44.88 16.56
C ASP A 162 -7.74 -44.84 17.18
N LYS A 163 -6.69 -44.64 16.36
CA LYS A 163 -5.28 -44.59 16.80
C LYS A 163 -4.94 -43.30 17.57
N ILE A 164 -5.34 -42.13 17.04
CA ILE A 164 -4.90 -40.83 17.59
C ILE A 164 -6.04 -40.01 18.21
N GLY A 165 -7.28 -40.47 18.11
CA GLY A 165 -8.47 -39.74 18.54
C GLY A 165 -9.02 -38.80 17.46
N TYR A 166 -9.97 -37.95 17.86
CA TYR A 166 -10.75 -37.10 16.97
C TYR A 166 -10.13 -35.70 16.77
N LEU A 167 -10.78 -34.83 15.98
CA LEU A 167 -10.35 -33.45 15.82
C LEU A 167 -10.62 -32.63 17.09
N ASN A 168 -9.82 -31.60 17.32
CA ASN A 168 -9.99 -30.67 18.43
C ASN A 168 -11.34 -29.92 18.35
N GLU A 169 -12.12 -29.96 19.44
CA GLU A 169 -13.44 -29.31 19.54
C GLU A 169 -13.39 -27.92 20.20
N GLU A 170 -12.20 -27.34 20.41
CA GLU A 170 -12.06 -26.00 20.98
C GLU A 170 -12.77 -24.97 20.10
N ARG A 171 -13.70 -24.23 20.72
CA ARG A 171 -14.44 -23.16 20.05
C ARG A 171 -13.48 -22.14 19.43
N GLY A 172 -13.71 -21.77 18.17
CA GLY A 172 -12.96 -20.73 17.47
C GLY A 172 -11.53 -21.14 17.05
N PHE A 173 -11.17 -22.41 17.21
CA PHE A 173 -9.91 -22.95 16.73
C PHE A 173 -10.03 -23.33 15.25
N SER A 174 -9.36 -22.58 14.36
CA SER A 174 -9.47 -22.79 12.91
C SER A 174 -8.41 -23.73 12.34
N ALA A 175 -7.27 -23.91 13.03
CA ALA A 175 -6.17 -24.79 12.59
C ALA A 175 -6.33 -26.24 13.08
N SER A 176 -7.58 -26.71 13.17
CA SER A 176 -7.93 -28.06 13.65
C SER A 176 -7.39 -29.19 12.78
N ASP A 177 -7.25 -28.93 11.49
CA ASP A 177 -6.63 -29.81 10.51
C ASP A 177 -5.12 -29.93 10.74
N TRP A 178 -4.42 -28.80 10.81
CA TRP A 178 -2.97 -28.77 11.04
C TRP A 178 -2.60 -29.48 12.35
N GLU A 179 -3.30 -29.19 13.45
CA GLU A 179 -3.09 -29.92 14.72
C GLU A 179 -3.29 -31.42 14.56
N PHE A 180 -4.33 -31.84 13.84
CA PHE A 180 -4.63 -33.26 13.62
C PHE A 180 -3.55 -33.96 12.80
N PHE A 181 -3.12 -33.35 11.68
CA PHE A 181 -2.03 -33.89 10.85
C PHE A 181 -0.72 -33.98 11.63
N LEU A 182 -0.37 -32.96 12.40
CA LEU A 182 0.82 -32.98 13.25
C LEU A 182 0.78 -34.13 14.26
N ARG A 183 -0.39 -34.35 14.89
CA ARG A 183 -0.57 -35.45 15.84
C ARG A 183 -0.52 -36.81 15.16
N ALA A 184 -0.97 -36.93 13.91
CA ALA A 184 -0.84 -38.14 13.10
C ALA A 184 0.63 -38.42 12.76
N ASP A 185 1.35 -37.41 12.26
CA ASP A 185 2.77 -37.51 11.90
C ASP A 185 3.63 -37.88 13.12
N LEU A 186 3.41 -37.22 14.28
CA LEU A 186 4.11 -37.55 15.53
C LEU A 186 3.76 -38.94 16.10
N ALA A 187 2.59 -39.48 15.73
CA ALA A 187 2.22 -40.85 16.07
C ALA A 187 2.82 -41.88 15.09
N GLY A 188 3.61 -41.45 14.11
CA GLY A 188 4.22 -42.30 13.09
C GLY A 188 3.24 -42.77 12.02
N LEU A 189 2.11 -42.09 11.84
CA LEU A 189 1.17 -42.37 10.76
C LEU A 189 1.66 -41.74 9.46
N GLU A 190 1.53 -42.47 8.35
CA GLU A 190 2.05 -42.02 7.07
C GLU A 190 1.07 -41.04 6.40
N VAL A 191 1.57 -39.84 6.09
CA VAL A 191 0.85 -38.80 5.35
C VAL A 191 1.50 -38.62 3.98
N VAL A 192 0.74 -38.86 2.91
CA VAL A 192 1.19 -38.69 1.52
C VAL A 192 0.41 -37.61 0.81
N THR A 193 1.02 -36.98 -0.19
CA THR A 193 0.38 -35.98 -1.04
C THR A 193 0.20 -36.51 -2.45
N VAL A 194 -1.03 -36.45 -2.98
CA VAL A 194 -1.25 -36.48 -4.43
C VAL A 194 -0.87 -35.11 -5.00
N PRO A 195 0.11 -35.02 -5.93
CA PRO A 195 0.62 -33.75 -6.45
C PRO A 195 -0.31 -33.16 -7.54
N GLU A 196 -1.63 -33.24 -7.33
CA GLU A 196 -2.65 -32.71 -8.22
C GLU A 196 -3.62 -31.81 -7.46
N PRO A 197 -4.16 -30.76 -8.10
CA PRO A 197 -5.28 -30.02 -7.54
C PRO A 197 -6.55 -30.88 -7.66
N LEU A 198 -7.18 -31.22 -6.54
CA LEU A 198 -8.39 -32.04 -6.55
C LEU A 198 -9.62 -31.32 -5.98
N TYR A 199 -9.49 -30.05 -5.59
CA TYR A 199 -10.61 -29.23 -5.16
C TYR A 199 -10.33 -27.73 -5.29
N TRP A 200 -11.43 -26.98 -5.34
CA TRP A 200 -11.48 -25.54 -5.21
C TRP A 200 -11.57 -25.15 -3.74
N TYR A 201 -10.58 -24.41 -3.27
CA TYR A 201 -10.54 -23.80 -1.95
C TYR A 201 -11.09 -22.37 -2.01
N ARG A 202 -12.21 -22.12 -1.35
CA ARG A 202 -12.83 -20.80 -1.31
C ARG A 202 -12.24 -19.95 -0.19
N SER A 203 -11.73 -18.77 -0.54
CA SER A 203 -11.22 -17.81 0.45
C SER A 203 -11.99 -16.50 0.35
N ALA A 204 -12.87 -16.24 1.31
CA ALA A 204 -13.63 -15.00 1.41
C ALA A 204 -13.05 -14.08 2.51
N PRO A 205 -13.21 -12.74 2.42
CA PRO A 205 -12.80 -11.81 3.48
C PRO A 205 -13.41 -12.13 4.85
N THR A 206 -14.59 -12.72 4.89
CA THR A 206 -15.30 -13.16 6.12
C THR A 206 -14.96 -14.59 6.55
N GLY A 207 -14.10 -15.28 5.80
CA GLY A 207 -13.73 -16.68 6.04
C GLY A 207 -12.96 -16.87 7.35
N MET A 208 -13.11 -18.04 7.97
CA MET A 208 -12.51 -18.34 9.28
C MET A 208 -10.98 -18.20 9.26
N ASN A 209 -10.32 -18.65 8.19
CA ASN A 209 -8.86 -18.55 8.06
C ASN A 209 -8.33 -17.11 7.97
N ARG A 210 -9.13 -16.14 7.51
CA ARG A 210 -8.71 -14.72 7.42
C ARG A 210 -9.01 -13.92 8.69
N ASN A 211 -9.92 -14.40 9.55
CA ASN A 211 -10.42 -13.66 10.71
C ASN A 211 -10.09 -14.29 12.06
N ALA A 212 -9.50 -15.49 12.07
CA ALA A 212 -9.13 -16.16 13.31
C ALA A 212 -7.91 -15.50 13.97
N GLU A 213 -7.92 -15.43 15.30
CA GLU A 213 -6.84 -14.84 16.08
C GLU A 213 -5.58 -15.71 16.01
N TRP A 214 -4.49 -15.14 15.50
CA TRP A 214 -3.25 -15.87 15.20
C TRP A 214 -2.68 -16.62 16.42
N LEU A 215 -2.55 -15.95 17.57
CA LEU A 215 -1.95 -16.54 18.77
C LEU A 215 -2.79 -17.70 19.32
N ARG A 216 -4.11 -17.52 19.38
CA ARG A 216 -5.05 -18.55 19.82
C ARG A 216 -4.98 -19.80 18.94
N ASN A 217 -4.83 -19.64 17.62
CA ASN A 217 -4.68 -20.74 16.67
C ASN A 217 -3.33 -21.47 16.76
N ARG A 218 -2.28 -20.85 17.31
CA ARG A 218 -0.98 -21.52 17.47
C ARG A 218 -0.85 -22.27 18.79
N ARG A 219 -1.65 -21.92 19.79
CA ARG A 219 -1.57 -22.55 21.13
C ARG A 219 -1.76 -24.08 21.07
N PRO A 220 -2.78 -24.66 20.42
CA PRO A 220 -2.93 -26.11 20.38
C PRO A 220 -1.79 -26.82 19.63
N ILE A 221 -1.26 -26.21 18.57
CA ILE A 221 -0.10 -26.72 17.82
C ILE A 221 1.13 -26.77 18.75
N ILE A 222 1.41 -25.66 19.44
CA ILE A 222 2.52 -25.57 20.40
C ILE A 222 2.34 -26.57 21.56
N GLU A 223 1.11 -26.82 22.01
CA GLU A 223 0.83 -27.81 23.06
C GLU A 223 1.12 -29.24 22.61
N VAL A 224 0.83 -29.59 21.35
CA VAL A 224 1.24 -30.88 20.76
C VAL A 224 2.76 -30.99 20.74
N PHE A 225 3.46 -29.92 20.35
CA PHE A 225 4.92 -29.88 20.40
C PHE A 225 5.46 -30.00 21.83
N ARG A 226 4.89 -29.30 22.80
CA ARG A 226 5.35 -29.29 24.22
C ARG A 226 5.25 -30.67 24.87
N LYS A 227 4.28 -31.50 24.45
CA LYS A 227 4.11 -32.86 24.96
C LYS A 227 5.21 -33.81 24.46
N HIS A 228 5.93 -33.46 23.40
CA HIS A 228 7.00 -34.27 22.82
C HIS A 228 8.36 -33.59 23.09
N LYS A 229 9.36 -34.34 23.58
CA LYS A 229 10.70 -33.79 23.87
C LYS A 229 11.47 -33.64 22.55
N PHE A 230 11.37 -32.49 21.90
CA PHE A 230 12.22 -32.18 20.74
C PHE A 230 13.64 -31.83 21.20
N ALA A 231 14.63 -32.52 20.64
CA ALA A 231 16.02 -32.12 20.79
C ALA A 231 16.27 -30.88 19.90
N ARG A 232 16.98 -29.86 20.41
CA ARG A 232 17.43 -28.65 19.70
C ARG A 232 16.39 -27.53 19.48
N THR A 233 15.62 -27.17 20.51
CA THR A 233 14.67 -26.03 20.53
C THR A 233 15.28 -24.66 20.22
N ASP A 234 16.60 -24.53 20.31
CA ASP A 234 17.43 -23.35 20.07
C ASP A 234 17.54 -22.94 18.58
N MET A 235 17.42 -23.89 17.64
CA MET A 235 17.33 -23.57 16.20
C MET A 235 15.97 -22.99 15.78
N PHE A 236 14.91 -23.21 16.57
CA PHE A 236 13.54 -22.81 16.21
C PHE A 236 13.28 -21.31 16.35
N VAL A 237 14.02 -20.61 17.22
CA VAL A 237 13.94 -19.14 17.31
C VAL A 237 14.58 -18.49 16.08
N GLN A 238 15.71 -19.04 15.59
CA GLN A 238 16.38 -18.59 14.36
C GLN A 238 15.53 -18.91 13.11
N LEU A 239 14.88 -20.08 13.08
CA LEU A 239 13.99 -20.47 11.98
C LEU A 239 12.66 -19.69 11.97
N GLY A 240 12.07 -19.38 13.13
CA GLY A 240 10.87 -18.54 13.21
C GLY A 240 11.11 -17.07 12.84
N ILE A 241 12.34 -16.59 13.02
CA ILE A 241 12.79 -15.28 12.48
C ILE A 241 12.98 -15.39 10.96
N SER A 242 13.70 -16.42 10.49
CA SER A 242 13.96 -16.68 9.07
C SER A 242 12.69 -16.90 8.22
N SER A 243 11.69 -17.61 8.73
CA SER A 243 10.46 -17.93 7.99
C SER A 243 9.55 -16.71 7.81
N ASN A 244 9.52 -15.80 8.80
CA ASN A 244 8.76 -14.56 8.69
C ASN A 244 9.44 -13.54 7.78
N THR A 245 10.76 -13.59 7.62
CA THR A 245 11.47 -12.77 6.64
C THR A 245 11.28 -13.32 5.21
N ALA A 246 11.45 -14.63 5.01
CA ALA A 246 11.39 -15.25 3.68
C ALA A 246 9.97 -15.38 3.08
N SER A 247 8.94 -15.70 3.88
CA SER A 247 7.55 -15.77 3.36
C SER A 247 6.98 -14.37 3.13
N HIS A 248 7.29 -13.39 3.99
CA HIS A 248 6.92 -12.01 3.73
C HIS A 248 7.58 -11.49 2.46
N GLU A 249 8.87 -11.78 2.25
CA GLU A 249 9.59 -11.45 1.02
C GLU A 249 9.07 -12.21 -0.21
N LYS A 250 8.71 -13.49 -0.11
CA LYS A 250 8.16 -14.28 -1.22
C LYS A 250 6.74 -13.84 -1.61
N ASP A 251 5.89 -13.56 -0.64
CA ASP A 251 4.54 -13.05 -0.87
C ASP A 251 4.57 -11.59 -1.37
N LEU A 252 5.52 -10.78 -0.90
CA LEU A 252 5.86 -9.49 -1.52
C LEU A 252 6.36 -9.68 -2.96
N ASN A 253 7.23 -10.64 -3.24
CA ASN A 253 7.77 -10.90 -4.57
C ASN A 253 6.70 -11.42 -5.55
N LEU A 254 5.74 -12.23 -5.09
CA LEU A 254 4.60 -12.72 -5.87
C LEU A 254 3.54 -11.63 -6.08
N TRP A 255 3.26 -10.79 -5.07
CA TRP A 255 2.41 -9.61 -5.25
C TRP A 255 3.05 -8.53 -6.13
N ASN A 256 4.38 -8.46 -6.17
CA ASN A 256 5.12 -7.54 -7.03
C ASN A 256 5.39 -8.10 -8.45
N LEU A 257 4.89 -9.29 -8.79
CA LEU A 257 5.03 -9.92 -10.12
C LEU A 257 3.64 -10.26 -10.69
N GLU A 258 3.02 -9.29 -11.37
CA GLU A 258 1.78 -9.50 -12.15
C GLU A 258 2.00 -10.44 -13.35
N LEU A 259 2.08 -11.76 -13.12
CA LEU A 259 2.28 -12.76 -14.19
C LEU A 259 1.16 -12.71 -15.25
N ARG A 260 1.49 -12.24 -16.46
CA ARG A 260 0.62 -12.32 -17.65
C ARG A 260 1.07 -13.49 -18.54
N VAL A 261 0.32 -14.59 -18.47
CA VAL A 261 0.57 -15.91 -19.11
C VAL A 261 0.70 -15.87 -20.66
N LYS A 262 0.54 -14.72 -21.31
CA LYS A 262 0.58 -14.59 -22.78
C LYS A 262 1.93 -14.17 -23.35
N ASP A 263 2.95 -13.96 -22.52
CA ASP A 263 4.24 -13.46 -22.97
C ASP A 263 5.18 -14.61 -23.37
N GLU A 264 5.49 -14.66 -24.68
CA GLU A 264 6.27 -15.70 -25.36
C GLU A 264 7.67 -15.90 -24.76
N ARG A 265 8.22 -14.89 -24.08
CA ARG A 265 9.55 -14.96 -23.45
C ARG A 265 9.54 -15.85 -22.20
N TYR A 266 8.45 -15.79 -21.42
CA TYR A 266 8.25 -16.68 -20.28
C TYR A 266 7.96 -18.12 -20.72
N LEU A 267 7.32 -18.29 -21.88
CA LEU A 267 7.14 -19.60 -22.51
C LEU A 267 8.47 -20.19 -23.01
N ARG A 268 9.37 -19.37 -23.56
CA ARG A 268 10.73 -19.81 -23.96
C ARG A 268 11.60 -20.21 -22.77
N LEU A 269 11.45 -19.57 -21.62
CA LEU A 269 12.08 -20.02 -20.36
C LEU A 269 11.59 -21.40 -19.93
N SER A 270 10.30 -21.67 -20.09
CA SER A 270 9.71 -22.97 -19.73
C SER A 270 10.13 -24.12 -20.65
N ALA A 271 10.72 -23.82 -21.82
CA ALA A 271 11.20 -24.81 -22.78
C ALA A 271 12.68 -25.20 -22.58
N GLY A 272 13.43 -24.47 -21.76
CA GLY A 272 14.84 -24.71 -21.47
C GLY A 272 15.09 -25.40 -20.13
N SER A 273 16.29 -25.97 -19.95
CA SER A 273 16.71 -26.48 -18.63
C SER A 273 16.91 -25.35 -17.64
N ALA A 274 16.35 -25.50 -16.44
CA ALA A 274 16.57 -24.53 -15.36
C ALA A 274 18.08 -24.39 -15.10
N ASN A 275 18.57 -23.15 -15.04
CA ASN A 275 19.98 -22.77 -14.90
C ASN A 275 20.88 -22.95 -16.14
N ALA A 276 20.31 -23.27 -17.32
CA ALA A 276 21.09 -23.17 -18.56
C ALA A 276 21.54 -21.71 -18.78
N PRO A 277 22.75 -21.45 -19.32
CA PRO A 277 23.24 -20.11 -19.58
C PRO A 277 22.26 -19.25 -20.39
N ASP A 278 21.64 -19.84 -21.42
CA ASP A 278 20.66 -19.17 -22.27
C ASP A 278 19.35 -18.87 -21.53
N ALA A 279 18.93 -19.73 -20.60
CA ALA A 279 17.76 -19.50 -19.74
C ALA A 279 18.05 -18.42 -18.70
N MET A 280 19.25 -18.40 -18.13
CA MET A 280 19.70 -17.35 -17.20
C MET A 280 19.86 -16.00 -17.91
N GLN A 281 20.32 -16.00 -19.16
CA GLN A 281 20.38 -14.82 -20.01
C GLN A 281 18.98 -14.31 -20.35
N LEU A 282 18.06 -15.18 -20.76
CA LEU A 282 16.69 -14.80 -21.05
C LEU A 282 15.95 -14.31 -19.78
N LEU A 283 16.21 -14.91 -18.62
CA LEU A 283 15.74 -14.44 -17.31
C LEU A 283 16.31 -13.06 -16.98
N ALA A 284 17.58 -12.82 -17.28
CA ALA A 284 18.20 -11.52 -17.08
C ALA A 284 17.64 -10.46 -18.04
N GLU A 285 17.40 -10.80 -19.30
CA GLU A 285 16.75 -9.93 -20.30
C GLU A 285 15.33 -9.55 -19.86
N ILE A 286 14.57 -10.52 -19.35
CA ILE A 286 13.24 -10.30 -18.79
C ILE A 286 13.34 -9.42 -17.54
N ALA A 287 14.22 -9.75 -16.60
CA ALA A 287 14.44 -8.96 -15.39
C ALA A 287 14.87 -7.52 -15.72
N ALA A 288 15.73 -7.33 -16.73
CA ALA A 288 16.15 -6.02 -17.22
C ALA A 288 14.98 -5.23 -17.81
N ARG A 289 14.14 -5.88 -18.64
CA ARG A 289 12.94 -5.29 -19.24
C ARG A 289 11.85 -4.95 -18.22
N GLU A 290 11.77 -5.71 -17.14
CA GLU A 290 10.91 -5.39 -15.99
C GLU A 290 11.52 -4.35 -15.04
N GLY A 291 12.63 -3.72 -15.41
CA GLY A 291 13.27 -2.66 -14.64
C GLY A 291 14.07 -3.15 -13.43
N ARG A 292 14.37 -4.46 -13.34
CA ARG A 292 15.14 -5.09 -12.27
C ARG A 292 16.60 -5.28 -12.66
N ALA A 293 17.27 -4.16 -12.94
CA ALA A 293 18.65 -4.15 -13.45
C ALA A 293 19.64 -4.92 -12.54
N ASP A 294 19.53 -4.78 -11.21
CA ASP A 294 20.41 -5.49 -10.26
C ASP A 294 20.21 -7.02 -10.30
N THR A 295 18.96 -7.46 -10.51
CA THR A 295 18.62 -8.87 -10.67
C THR A 295 19.13 -9.41 -12.00
N ALA A 296 18.97 -8.64 -13.09
CA ALA A 296 19.53 -8.98 -14.39
C ALA A 296 21.05 -9.13 -14.34
N ILE A 297 21.74 -8.19 -13.69
CA ILE A 297 23.19 -8.21 -13.48
C ILE A 297 23.61 -9.44 -12.67
N SER A 298 22.90 -9.76 -11.59
CA SER A 298 23.19 -10.94 -10.75
C SER A 298 22.98 -12.27 -11.50
N LEU A 299 21.96 -12.34 -12.36
CA LEU A 299 21.67 -13.51 -13.20
C LEU A 299 22.70 -13.69 -14.32
N LEU A 300 23.14 -12.60 -14.96
CA LEU A 300 24.22 -12.63 -15.96
C LEU A 300 25.58 -13.01 -15.33
N ALA A 301 25.83 -12.59 -14.09
CA ALA A 301 27.01 -13.00 -13.35
C ALA A 301 27.00 -14.51 -13.06
N HIS A 302 25.84 -15.06 -12.70
CA HIS A 302 25.65 -16.49 -12.48
C HIS A 302 25.74 -17.33 -13.77
N ALA A 303 25.41 -16.74 -14.93
CA ALA A 303 25.56 -17.40 -16.24
C ALA A 303 27.03 -17.54 -16.70
N GLY A 304 28.00 -17.01 -15.94
CA GLY A 304 29.44 -17.23 -16.17
C GLY A 304 30.05 -16.41 -17.31
N ARG A 305 29.42 -15.31 -17.74
CA ARG A 305 29.92 -14.45 -18.82
C ARG A 305 30.79 -13.32 -18.25
N SER A 306 32.06 -13.29 -18.68
CA SER A 306 33.10 -12.34 -18.22
C SER A 306 33.04 -10.95 -18.88
N ASP A 307 32.13 -10.75 -19.83
CA ASP A 307 31.90 -9.56 -20.65
C ASP A 307 30.90 -8.60 -19.97
N PHE A 308 31.21 -8.21 -18.73
CA PHE A 308 30.27 -7.65 -17.74
C PHE A 308 29.93 -6.15 -17.86
N THR A 309 30.21 -5.47 -18.97
CA THR A 309 30.10 -3.98 -18.99
C THR A 309 29.47 -3.33 -20.21
N LEU A 310 29.42 -3.97 -21.38
CA LEU A 310 28.88 -3.35 -22.60
C LEU A 310 27.54 -3.95 -23.04
N GLY A 311 27.42 -5.28 -23.09
CA GLY A 311 26.18 -5.93 -23.52
C GLY A 311 24.99 -5.68 -22.60
N VAL A 312 25.23 -5.55 -21.28
CA VAL A 312 24.19 -5.28 -20.29
C VAL A 312 23.62 -3.87 -20.42
N VAL A 313 24.47 -2.90 -20.76
CA VAL A 313 24.07 -1.49 -20.91
C VAL A 313 23.24 -1.29 -22.18
N ASP A 314 23.61 -1.94 -23.28
CA ASP A 314 22.87 -1.83 -24.54
C ASP A 314 21.55 -2.62 -24.50
N MET A 315 21.53 -3.77 -23.80
CA MET A 315 20.33 -4.56 -23.56
C MET A 315 19.33 -3.82 -22.63
N LEU A 316 19.82 -3.15 -21.56
CA LEU A 316 19.00 -2.31 -20.68
C LEU A 316 18.44 -1.07 -21.40
N LYS A 317 19.20 -0.49 -22.34
CA LYS A 317 18.74 0.64 -23.17
C LYS A 317 17.67 0.22 -24.18
N ALA A 318 17.88 -0.86 -24.93
CA ALA A 318 16.90 -1.36 -25.90
C ALA A 318 15.60 -1.84 -25.22
N ALA A 319 15.72 -2.40 -24.00
CA ALA A 319 14.61 -2.76 -23.14
C ALA A 319 13.79 -1.54 -22.68
N ALA A 320 14.48 -0.47 -22.26
CA ALA A 320 13.85 0.78 -21.84
C ALA A 320 13.13 1.49 -22.99
N ASP A 321 13.70 1.49 -24.19
CA ASP A 321 13.08 2.18 -25.33
C ASP A 321 11.79 1.49 -25.85
N GLU A 322 11.61 0.17 -25.62
CA GLU A 322 10.38 -0.56 -26.00
C GLU A 322 9.27 -0.56 -24.92
N THR A 323 9.61 -0.48 -23.62
CA THR A 323 8.65 -0.65 -22.51
C THR A 323 8.10 0.65 -21.92
N VAL A 324 8.75 1.79 -22.18
CA VAL A 324 8.40 3.08 -21.59
C VAL A 324 6.96 3.54 -21.90
N PRO A 325 6.38 3.36 -23.11
CA PRO A 325 5.02 3.84 -23.36
C PRO A 325 3.90 3.08 -22.63
N GLU A 326 4.05 1.79 -22.36
CA GLU A 326 2.96 0.96 -21.79
C GLU A 326 2.91 0.98 -20.26
N LEU A 327 4.06 1.07 -19.58
CA LEU A 327 4.16 1.07 -18.11
C LEU A 327 3.74 2.39 -17.45
N HIS A 328 3.84 3.53 -18.15
CA HIS A 328 3.47 4.85 -17.60
C HIS A 328 1.98 5.01 -17.27
N SER A 329 1.12 4.08 -17.71
CA SER A 329 -0.33 4.13 -17.49
C SER A 329 -0.80 3.55 -16.14
N SER A 330 0.04 2.82 -15.40
CA SER A 330 -0.38 1.98 -14.26
C SER A 330 0.06 2.45 -12.86
N LEU A 331 1.01 3.37 -12.76
CA LEU A 331 1.47 3.94 -11.49
C LEU A 331 1.25 5.46 -11.47
N TYR A 332 0.13 5.87 -10.90
CA TYR A 332 -0.21 7.26 -10.71
C TYR A 332 -0.71 7.53 -9.30
N ARG A 333 -0.52 8.77 -8.84
CA ARG A 333 -1.11 9.26 -7.59
C ARG A 333 -2.26 10.20 -7.93
N GLU A 334 -3.38 10.01 -7.26
CA GLU A 334 -4.55 10.88 -7.36
C GLU A 334 -4.55 11.88 -6.21
N HIS A 335 -4.92 13.12 -6.52
CA HIS A 335 -5.15 14.16 -5.52
C HIS A 335 -6.44 14.91 -5.85
N TYR A 336 -7.36 14.96 -4.89
CA TYR A 336 -8.56 15.78 -4.94
C TYR A 336 -8.18 17.26 -4.78
N LEU A 337 -8.68 18.10 -5.67
CA LEU A 337 -8.54 19.54 -5.52
C LEU A 337 -9.39 20.00 -4.32
N SER A 338 -8.80 20.87 -3.50
CA SER A 338 -9.54 21.57 -2.45
C SER A 338 -10.38 22.71 -3.04
N VAL A 339 -11.27 23.28 -2.23
CA VAL A 339 -12.06 24.47 -2.57
C VAL A 339 -11.26 25.69 -3.07
N GLU A 340 -10.00 25.85 -2.67
CA GLU A 340 -9.23 27.07 -2.92
C GLU A 340 -8.93 27.29 -4.43
N PRO A 341 -8.41 26.31 -5.18
CA PRO A 341 -8.33 26.40 -6.64
C PRO A 341 -9.65 26.66 -7.36
N LEU A 342 -10.77 26.15 -6.82
CA LEU A 342 -12.10 26.36 -7.43
C LEU A 342 -12.53 27.82 -7.31
N ARG A 343 -12.26 28.46 -6.16
CA ARG A 343 -12.57 29.88 -5.92
C ARG A 343 -11.69 30.83 -6.73
N LEU A 344 -10.49 30.40 -7.10
CA LEU A 344 -9.53 31.16 -7.91
C LEU A 344 -9.64 30.86 -9.41
N ALA A 345 -10.62 30.04 -9.82
CA ALA A 345 -10.81 29.69 -11.23
C ALA A 345 -11.12 30.93 -12.07
N HIS A 346 -10.46 31.04 -13.22
CA HIS A 346 -10.75 32.10 -14.18
C HIS A 346 -11.87 31.62 -15.11
N VAL A 347 -13.01 32.30 -15.10
CA VAL A 347 -14.20 31.86 -15.84
C VAL A 347 -14.43 32.77 -17.05
N GLY A 348 -14.84 32.19 -18.17
CA GLY A 348 -15.22 32.94 -19.38
C GLY A 348 -15.95 32.05 -20.39
N SER A 349 -16.39 32.65 -21.49
CA SER A 349 -17.11 31.94 -22.55
C SER A 349 -16.58 32.21 -23.96
N HIS A 350 -16.99 31.36 -24.90
CA HIS A 350 -16.73 31.52 -26.33
C HIS A 350 -17.98 31.12 -27.14
N PRO A 351 -18.35 31.82 -28.24
CA PRO A 351 -17.67 32.94 -28.89
C PRO A 351 -17.67 34.27 -28.13
N ASP A 352 -18.57 34.44 -27.17
CA ASP A 352 -18.74 35.70 -26.44
C ASP A 352 -17.76 35.82 -25.27
N ALA A 353 -16.64 36.53 -25.49
CA ALA A 353 -15.56 36.68 -24.51
C ALA A 353 -15.88 37.71 -23.41
N ASP A 354 -16.88 38.57 -23.61
CA ASP A 354 -17.28 39.63 -22.68
C ASP A 354 -18.49 39.23 -21.81
N ALA A 355 -19.09 38.06 -22.06
CA ALA A 355 -20.14 37.53 -21.21
C ALA A 355 -19.57 37.12 -19.84
N ASP A 356 -20.26 37.53 -18.77
CA ASP A 356 -19.96 37.17 -17.38
C ASP A 356 -20.90 36.03 -16.95
N PRO A 357 -20.56 34.77 -17.24
CA PRO A 357 -21.42 33.63 -16.91
C PRO A 357 -21.52 33.46 -15.40
N LEU A 358 -22.69 33.05 -14.92
CA LEU A 358 -22.85 32.72 -13.51
C LEU A 358 -21.90 31.57 -13.13
N SER A 359 -21.08 31.79 -12.12
CA SER A 359 -20.19 30.79 -11.52
C SER A 359 -20.12 30.96 -10.01
N TYR A 360 -20.25 29.86 -9.26
CA TYR A 360 -20.10 29.86 -7.80
C TYR A 360 -19.53 28.53 -7.30
N VAL A 361 -19.01 28.55 -6.07
CA VAL A 361 -18.39 27.40 -5.41
C VAL A 361 -19.12 27.12 -4.11
N GLU A 362 -19.56 25.87 -3.92
CA GLU A 362 -20.12 25.40 -2.66
C GLU A 362 -19.08 24.60 -1.86
N GLN A 363 -19.20 24.66 -0.53
CA GLN A 363 -18.37 23.88 0.40
C GLN A 363 -19.23 22.77 1.02
N SER A 364 -18.69 21.54 1.03
CA SER A 364 -19.32 20.31 1.53
C SER A 364 -20.47 19.74 0.68
N PRO A 365 -20.17 19.07 -0.46
CA PRO A 365 -18.83 18.79 -1.01
C PRO A 365 -18.20 20.02 -1.69
N ASP A 366 -16.89 20.00 -1.94
CA ASP A 366 -16.23 21.04 -2.75
C ASP A 366 -16.69 20.91 -4.22
N GLN A 367 -17.47 21.89 -4.70
CA GLN A 367 -18.13 21.86 -6.01
C GLN A 367 -18.05 23.21 -6.72
N LEU A 368 -17.84 23.19 -8.03
CA LEU A 368 -17.88 24.39 -8.90
C LEU A 368 -19.08 24.29 -9.84
N PHE A 369 -19.89 25.34 -9.90
CA PHE A 369 -21.00 25.44 -10.84
C PHE A 369 -20.69 26.45 -11.93
N LEU A 370 -20.98 26.09 -13.19
CA LEU A 370 -20.82 26.95 -14.36
C LEU A 370 -22.12 27.01 -15.15
N GLU A 371 -22.57 28.23 -15.45
CA GLU A 371 -23.71 28.46 -16.32
C GLU A 371 -23.28 28.52 -17.79
N ALA A 372 -23.94 27.76 -18.67
CA ALA A 372 -23.83 27.93 -20.12
C ALA A 372 -25.15 28.38 -20.74
N LYS A 373 -25.06 29.27 -21.73
CA LYS A 373 -26.19 29.84 -22.47
C LYS A 373 -26.00 29.67 -23.98
N GLY A 374 -27.06 29.28 -24.68
CA GLY A 374 -27.26 29.47 -26.12
C GLY A 374 -26.05 29.19 -27.02
N GLY A 375 -25.61 27.94 -27.13
CA GLY A 375 -24.53 27.55 -28.05
C GLY A 375 -23.12 27.99 -27.63
N ASN A 376 -22.98 28.79 -26.56
CA ASN A 376 -21.68 29.16 -26.02
C ASN A 376 -21.09 28.00 -25.20
N ILE A 377 -19.77 27.92 -25.22
CA ILE A 377 -18.99 27.08 -24.33
C ILE A 377 -18.56 27.95 -23.15
N THR A 378 -18.98 27.60 -21.93
CA THR A 378 -18.50 28.24 -20.71
C THR A 378 -17.41 27.41 -20.09
N MET A 379 -16.31 28.07 -19.70
CA MET A 379 -15.08 27.44 -19.26
C MET A 379 -14.60 28.02 -17.93
N ALA A 380 -14.09 27.17 -17.06
CA ALA A 380 -13.31 27.54 -15.89
C ALA A 380 -11.89 27.02 -16.02
N LEU A 381 -10.92 27.93 -15.96
CA LEU A 381 -9.50 27.66 -16.02
C LEU A 381 -8.89 27.72 -14.62
N LEU A 382 -8.46 26.57 -14.11
CA LEU A 382 -7.83 26.43 -12.81
C LEU A 382 -6.31 26.40 -12.98
N LYS A 383 -5.65 27.54 -12.76
CA LYS A 383 -4.23 27.72 -13.06
C LYS A 383 -3.30 26.93 -12.14
N GLY A 384 -2.31 26.26 -12.72
CA GLY A 384 -1.23 25.57 -12.01
C GLY A 384 -1.67 24.38 -11.14
N THR A 385 -2.89 23.87 -11.34
CA THR A 385 -3.49 22.77 -10.58
C THR A 385 -2.96 21.40 -10.99
N CYS A 386 -2.42 21.26 -12.20
CA CYS A 386 -1.80 20.04 -12.65
C CYS A 386 -0.27 20.09 -12.39
N PRO A 387 0.28 19.26 -11.49
CA PRO A 387 1.71 19.24 -11.21
C PRO A 387 2.52 18.68 -12.39
N PRO A 388 3.86 18.90 -12.42
CA PRO A 388 4.74 18.20 -13.35
C PRO A 388 4.53 16.69 -13.24
N GLY A 389 4.41 16.02 -14.38
CA GLY A 389 4.09 14.60 -14.46
C GLY A 389 2.59 14.28 -14.45
N ALA A 390 1.69 15.28 -14.51
CA ALA A 390 0.26 15.02 -14.70
C ALA A 390 0.01 14.18 -15.96
N ILE A 391 -0.73 13.08 -15.79
CA ILE A 391 -1.10 12.14 -16.87
C ILE A 391 -2.61 12.10 -17.11
N GLY A 392 -3.41 12.66 -16.23
CA GLY A 392 -4.84 12.74 -16.41
C GLY A 392 -5.55 13.51 -15.31
N ALA A 393 -6.84 13.71 -15.48
CA ALA A 393 -7.72 14.28 -14.48
C ALA A 393 -9.11 13.66 -14.64
N SER A 394 -9.88 13.58 -13.56
CA SER A 394 -11.31 13.21 -13.62
C SER A 394 -12.15 14.10 -12.72
N CYS A 395 -13.43 14.19 -13.02
CA CYS A 395 -14.41 14.82 -12.15
C CYS A 395 -15.80 14.23 -12.39
N TRP A 396 -16.69 14.41 -11.40
CA TRP A 396 -18.10 14.09 -11.53
C TRP A 396 -18.86 15.33 -12.01
N VAL A 397 -19.64 15.16 -13.07
CA VAL A 397 -20.48 16.20 -13.65
C VAL A 397 -21.96 15.85 -13.51
N TYR A 398 -22.78 16.87 -13.25
CA TYR A 398 -24.23 16.72 -13.10
C TYR A 398 -24.93 18.05 -13.36
N LEU A 399 -26.26 18.00 -13.44
CA LEU A 399 -27.14 19.17 -13.53
C LEU A 399 -27.83 19.38 -12.19
N ASP A 400 -27.75 20.60 -11.65
CA ASP A 400 -28.26 20.94 -10.31
C ASP A 400 -29.76 21.27 -10.30
N GLU A 401 -30.29 21.71 -11.44
CA GLU A 401 -31.69 22.11 -11.59
C GLU A 401 -32.36 21.38 -12.78
N ASP A 402 -33.69 21.28 -12.76
CA ASP A 402 -34.50 20.79 -13.88
C ASP A 402 -34.41 21.78 -15.05
N LEU A 403 -33.63 21.43 -16.08
CA LEU A 403 -33.37 22.29 -17.23
C LEU A 403 -33.98 21.72 -18.51
N THR A 404 -34.22 22.61 -19.48
CA THR A 404 -35.05 22.37 -20.67
C THR A 404 -34.38 21.56 -21.79
N GLU A 405 -33.06 21.34 -21.73
CA GLU A 405 -32.29 20.57 -22.73
C GLU A 405 -31.07 19.85 -22.10
N PRO A 406 -30.53 18.78 -22.74
CA PRO A 406 -29.32 18.10 -22.29
C PRO A 406 -28.11 19.04 -22.23
N ALA A 407 -27.19 18.80 -21.30
CA ALA A 407 -25.92 19.51 -21.23
C ALA A 407 -24.77 18.60 -21.66
N GLN A 408 -23.73 19.22 -22.21
CA GLN A 408 -22.49 18.55 -22.57
C GLN A 408 -21.36 19.09 -21.73
N PHE A 409 -20.56 18.18 -21.18
CA PHE A 409 -19.43 18.49 -20.32
C PHE A 409 -18.13 18.00 -20.94
N GLN A 410 -17.05 18.74 -20.71
CA GLN A 410 -15.71 18.32 -21.09
C GLN A 410 -14.68 18.78 -20.08
N LEU A 411 -13.62 17.99 -19.94
CA LEU A 411 -12.46 18.26 -19.11
C LEU A 411 -11.20 18.18 -19.98
N ALA A 412 -10.25 19.08 -19.78
CA ALA A 412 -8.98 19.07 -20.50
C ALA A 412 -7.81 19.55 -19.62
N ILE A 413 -6.62 19.01 -19.87
CA ILE A 413 -5.37 19.49 -19.30
C ILE A 413 -4.66 20.31 -20.36
N VAL A 414 -4.49 21.61 -20.11
CA VAL A 414 -4.02 22.58 -21.10
C VAL A 414 -2.80 23.33 -20.58
N ASP A 415 -2.05 23.92 -21.51
CA ASP A 415 -1.02 24.90 -21.20
C ASP A 415 -1.59 26.28 -21.58
N ALA A 416 -2.24 26.97 -20.66
CA ALA A 416 -2.98 28.19 -20.98
C ALA A 416 -2.12 29.46 -20.89
N GLU A 417 -0.79 29.34 -20.84
CA GLU A 417 0.10 30.49 -20.84
C GLU A 417 -0.13 31.34 -22.11
N ASN A 418 -0.67 32.55 -21.92
CA ASN A 418 -1.05 33.50 -22.98
C ASN A 418 -2.17 33.04 -23.93
N GLN A 419 -3.00 32.05 -23.58
CA GLN A 419 -4.14 31.64 -24.40
C GLN A 419 -5.43 32.40 -24.04
N THR A 420 -6.24 32.73 -25.06
CA THR A 420 -7.60 33.28 -24.86
C THR A 420 -8.63 32.16 -24.72
N PHE A 421 -9.82 32.45 -24.18
CA PHE A 421 -10.91 31.46 -24.15
C PHE A 421 -11.34 30.98 -25.54
N GLY A 422 -11.14 31.79 -26.59
CA GLY A 422 -11.37 31.34 -27.96
C GLY A 422 -10.34 30.33 -28.47
N ASP A 423 -9.10 30.43 -28.01
CA ASP A 423 -8.08 29.42 -28.32
C ASP A 423 -8.35 28.12 -27.55
N LEU A 424 -8.74 28.23 -26.27
CA LEU A 424 -9.13 27.09 -25.44
C LEU A 424 -10.38 26.37 -25.96
N ALA A 425 -11.36 27.10 -26.50
CA ALA A 425 -12.54 26.50 -27.11
C ALA A 425 -12.18 25.62 -28.32
N LYS A 426 -11.25 26.06 -29.17
CA LYS A 426 -10.73 25.25 -30.29
C LYS A 426 -10.03 23.98 -29.81
N VAL A 427 -9.34 24.03 -28.67
CA VAL A 427 -8.71 22.84 -28.05
C VAL A 427 -9.79 21.82 -27.63
N LEU A 428 -10.89 22.29 -27.04
CA LEU A 428 -12.00 21.41 -26.66
C LEU A 428 -12.68 20.77 -27.88
N GLU A 429 -12.90 21.56 -28.95
CA GLU A 429 -13.53 21.09 -30.20
C GLU A 429 -12.65 20.14 -31.02
N SER A 430 -11.33 20.25 -30.93
CA SER A 430 -10.37 19.38 -31.63
C SER A 430 -10.06 18.06 -30.89
N ASN A 431 -10.93 17.65 -29.96
CA ASN A 431 -10.76 16.48 -29.08
C ASN A 431 -9.52 16.53 -28.17
N GLY A 432 -9.04 17.71 -27.79
CA GLY A 432 -7.91 17.89 -26.87
C GLY A 432 -8.21 17.58 -25.39
N GLY A 433 -9.31 16.89 -25.07
CA GLY A 433 -9.76 16.58 -23.71
C GLY A 433 -10.51 15.26 -23.63
N THR A 434 -11.53 15.16 -22.78
CA THR A 434 -12.37 13.94 -22.62
C THR A 434 -13.24 13.59 -23.83
N GLY A 435 -13.40 14.53 -24.76
CA GLY A 435 -14.58 14.59 -25.62
C GLY A 435 -15.82 15.07 -24.84
N TRP A 436 -16.82 15.58 -25.56
CA TRP A 436 -18.06 16.05 -24.96
C TRP A 436 -18.92 14.89 -24.45
N ALA A 437 -19.19 14.87 -23.14
CA ALA A 437 -20.04 13.89 -22.49
C ALA A 437 -21.44 14.46 -22.24
N ASP A 438 -22.47 13.79 -22.77
CA ASP A 438 -23.86 14.16 -22.54
C ASP A 438 -24.33 13.79 -21.12
N VAL A 439 -25.03 14.72 -20.48
CA VAL A 439 -25.83 14.52 -19.27
C VAL A 439 -27.24 15.05 -19.56
N SER A 440 -28.23 14.16 -19.52
CA SER A 440 -29.57 14.43 -20.07
C SER A 440 -30.68 14.51 -19.01
N ARG A 441 -30.37 14.21 -17.75
CA ARG A 441 -31.31 14.25 -16.61
C ARG A 441 -30.71 15.03 -15.45
N ALA A 442 -31.54 15.82 -14.76
CA ALA A 442 -31.15 16.47 -13.51
C ALA A 442 -30.71 15.44 -12.47
N HIS A 443 -29.69 15.77 -11.67
CA HIS A 443 -29.10 14.90 -10.65
C HIS A 443 -28.50 13.56 -11.13
N GLU A 444 -28.43 13.32 -12.45
CA GLU A 444 -27.67 12.21 -13.00
C GLU A 444 -26.18 12.58 -13.03
N ALA A 445 -25.43 12.03 -12.08
CA ALA A 445 -23.99 12.25 -12.00
C ALA A 445 -23.24 11.28 -12.93
N ARG A 446 -22.29 11.82 -13.69
CA ARG A 446 -21.43 11.05 -14.60
C ARG A 446 -19.97 11.42 -14.35
N GLU A 447 -19.09 10.43 -14.32
CA GLU A 447 -17.65 10.70 -14.30
C GLU A 447 -17.13 10.96 -15.72
N ILE A 448 -16.33 12.02 -15.88
CA ILE A 448 -15.57 12.31 -17.09
C ILE A 448 -14.07 12.30 -16.76
N GLN A 449 -13.24 11.81 -17.69
CA GLN A 449 -11.80 11.67 -17.47
C GLN A 449 -10.99 12.05 -18.70
N ALA A 450 -10.00 12.93 -18.52
CA ALA A 450 -9.02 13.33 -19.54
C ALA A 450 -7.69 12.63 -19.26
N ALA A 451 -7.01 12.19 -20.32
CA ALA A 451 -5.66 11.65 -20.26
C ALA A 451 -4.72 12.44 -21.16
N VAL A 452 -3.45 12.57 -20.76
CA VAL A 452 -2.39 13.17 -21.57
C VAL A 452 -1.51 12.05 -22.09
N SER A 453 -1.26 12.02 -23.40
CA SER A 453 -0.44 10.98 -24.06
C SER A 453 1.02 10.96 -23.60
N SER A 454 1.53 12.04 -23.01
CA SER A 454 2.87 12.10 -22.41
C SER A 454 2.88 13.04 -21.21
N PRO A 455 3.46 12.66 -20.06
CA PRO A 455 3.54 13.52 -18.89
C PRO A 455 4.35 14.78 -19.19
N SER A 456 3.80 15.96 -18.88
CA SER A 456 4.53 17.22 -19.05
C SER A 456 5.57 17.41 -17.94
N SER A 457 6.75 17.95 -18.27
CA SER A 457 7.78 18.33 -17.28
C SER A 457 7.48 19.63 -16.54
N ALA A 458 6.47 20.39 -16.98
CA ALA A 458 6.03 21.66 -16.38
C ALA A 458 4.66 21.50 -15.71
N ARG A 459 4.30 22.46 -14.84
CA ARG A 459 2.92 22.58 -14.34
C ARG A 459 1.99 22.95 -15.48
N ARG A 460 0.77 22.42 -15.45
CA ARG A 460 -0.29 22.71 -16.41
C ARG A 460 -1.55 23.18 -15.70
N ASP A 461 -2.49 23.67 -16.50
CA ASP A 461 -3.77 24.16 -16.04
C ASP A 461 -4.86 23.12 -16.32
N LEU A 462 -5.91 23.15 -15.49
CA LEU A 462 -7.10 22.32 -15.67
C LEU A 462 -8.23 23.17 -16.24
N LEU A 463 -8.82 22.72 -17.34
CA LEU A 463 -9.93 23.38 -18.01
C LEU A 463 -11.21 22.54 -17.84
N LEU A 464 -12.22 23.13 -17.22
CA LEU A 464 -13.55 22.56 -17.06
C LEU A 464 -14.50 23.30 -18.00
N ALA A 465 -15.32 22.58 -18.77
CA ALA A 465 -16.19 23.20 -19.76
C ALA A 465 -17.59 22.59 -19.76
N VAL A 466 -18.59 23.45 -19.96
CA VAL A 466 -20.00 23.06 -20.13
C VAL A 466 -20.63 23.84 -21.28
N ARG A 467 -21.50 23.17 -22.06
CA ARG A 467 -22.33 23.78 -23.10
C ARG A 467 -23.71 23.13 -23.17
N THR A 468 -24.64 23.79 -23.85
CA THR A 468 -25.97 23.23 -24.15
C THR A 468 -25.86 22.19 -25.28
N GLY A 469 -26.52 21.04 -25.15
CA GLY A 469 -26.50 19.96 -26.16
C GLY A 469 -27.44 20.17 -27.35
N GLY A 470 -28.35 21.15 -27.30
CA GLY A 470 -29.29 21.47 -28.38
C GLY A 470 -29.06 22.83 -29.05
N SER A 471 -29.73 23.04 -30.19
CA SER A 471 -29.52 24.20 -31.08
C SER A 471 -30.41 25.41 -30.77
N ARG A 472 -31.09 25.45 -29.62
CA ARG A 472 -31.98 26.56 -29.25
C ARG A 472 -31.18 27.71 -28.63
N ALA A 473 -31.25 28.87 -29.27
CA ALA A 473 -30.52 30.08 -28.84
C ALA A 473 -30.86 30.58 -27.42
N GLN A 474 -31.98 30.15 -26.81
CA GLN A 474 -32.40 30.53 -25.45
C GLN A 474 -32.17 29.43 -24.39
N ALA A 475 -31.56 28.29 -24.75
CA ALA A 475 -31.27 27.24 -23.77
C ALA A 475 -30.23 27.73 -22.75
N ARG A 476 -30.45 27.39 -21.48
CA ARG A 476 -29.55 27.69 -20.36
C ARG A 476 -29.36 26.42 -19.55
N VAL A 477 -28.13 26.14 -19.12
CA VAL A 477 -27.82 25.04 -18.22
C VAL A 477 -26.87 25.48 -17.11
N LEU A 478 -27.01 24.91 -15.92
CA LEU A 478 -26.12 25.09 -14.78
C LEU A 478 -25.45 23.75 -14.48
N GLY A 479 -24.19 23.64 -14.87
CA GLY A 479 -23.42 22.40 -14.76
C GLY A 479 -22.57 22.39 -13.50
N GLY A 480 -22.74 21.36 -12.67
CA GLY A 480 -21.93 21.13 -11.47
C GLY A 480 -20.71 20.25 -11.78
N PHE A 481 -19.56 20.62 -11.22
CA PHE A 481 -18.31 19.87 -11.23
C PHE A 481 -17.91 19.55 -9.80
N SER A 482 -17.83 18.27 -9.46
CA SER A 482 -17.51 17.81 -8.10
C SER A 482 -16.43 16.73 -8.11
N SER A 483 -15.83 16.50 -6.95
CA SER A 483 -14.84 15.43 -6.74
C SER A 483 -13.70 15.47 -7.78
N ILE A 484 -13.23 16.68 -8.07
CA ILE A 484 -12.23 16.95 -9.12
C ILE A 484 -10.87 16.41 -8.66
N GLN A 485 -10.30 15.54 -9.49
CA GLN A 485 -9.06 14.81 -9.20
C GLN A 485 -8.06 15.00 -10.32
N VAL A 486 -6.79 15.13 -9.95
CA VAL A 486 -5.66 15.13 -10.90
C VAL A 486 -4.81 13.90 -10.66
N ARG A 487 -4.54 13.15 -11.73
CA ARG A 487 -3.66 11.98 -11.78
C ARG A 487 -2.30 12.41 -12.31
N HIS A 488 -1.24 12.08 -11.60
CA HIS A 488 0.13 12.29 -12.07
C HIS A 488 0.91 10.99 -12.02
N ALA A 489 1.66 10.71 -13.08
CA ALA A 489 2.56 9.59 -13.16
C ALA A 489 3.61 9.73 -12.06
N VAL A 490 3.82 8.64 -11.36
CA VAL A 490 4.95 8.55 -10.43
C VAL A 490 6.19 8.30 -11.30
N SER A 491 6.82 9.37 -11.78
CA SER A 491 8.08 9.27 -12.51
C SER A 491 9.21 8.98 -11.51
N ASN A 492 10.13 8.09 -11.87
CA ASN A 492 11.35 7.82 -11.08
C ASN A 492 12.30 9.05 -10.93
N GLY A 493 11.97 10.20 -11.55
CA GLY A 493 12.61 11.49 -11.30
C GLY A 493 11.98 12.33 -10.18
N ALA A 494 10.75 12.01 -9.78
CA ALA A 494 10.07 12.54 -8.61
C ALA A 494 9.89 11.40 -7.61
N ARG A 495 10.76 11.35 -6.59
CA ARG A 495 10.79 10.37 -5.48
C ARG A 495 9.44 9.64 -5.29
N HIS A 496 9.35 8.37 -5.72
CA HIS A 496 8.21 7.52 -5.45
C HIS A 496 7.88 7.53 -3.94
N PRO A 497 6.62 7.73 -3.52
CA PRO A 497 6.21 7.42 -2.17
C PRO A 497 6.17 5.89 -2.04
N ARG A 498 6.94 5.35 -1.10
CA ARG A 498 6.99 3.91 -0.80
C ARG A 498 5.62 3.41 -0.33
N LEU A 499 5.13 2.28 -0.84
CA LEU A 499 4.11 1.49 -0.16
C LEU A 499 4.75 0.89 1.12
N ASN A 500 4.08 1.07 2.26
CA ASN A 500 4.65 1.12 3.62
C ASN A 500 5.44 2.40 3.96
N ALA A 501 5.08 3.55 3.38
CA ALA A 501 5.50 4.81 3.98
C ALA A 501 5.02 4.78 5.44
N PRO A 502 5.94 4.84 6.43
CA PRO A 502 5.51 5.16 7.79
C PRO A 502 4.65 6.41 7.66
N GLN A 503 3.57 6.56 8.44
CA GLN A 503 3.02 7.90 8.70
C GLN A 503 4.22 8.85 8.77
N GLN A 504 4.27 9.92 7.97
CA GLN A 504 5.38 10.87 7.99
C GLN A 504 5.51 11.41 9.41
N ARG A 505 6.21 10.65 10.24
CA ARG A 505 6.58 11.00 11.59
C ARG A 505 7.89 11.66 11.35
N GLN A 506 7.85 12.95 11.02
CA GLN A 506 9.00 13.80 11.23
C GLN A 506 9.46 13.53 12.66
N ARG A 507 10.57 12.81 12.78
CA ARG A 507 11.14 12.51 14.07
C ARG A 507 11.82 13.79 14.49
N MET A 508 11.42 14.28 15.64
CA MET A 508 12.04 15.44 16.27
C MET A 508 12.69 15.00 17.57
N ARG A 509 13.90 15.47 17.80
CA ARG A 509 14.60 15.31 19.07
C ARG A 509 15.12 16.66 19.50
N ARG A 510 14.85 17.01 20.76
CA ARG A 510 15.46 18.17 21.40
C ARG A 510 16.94 17.88 21.70
N ILE A 511 17.82 18.83 21.39
CA ILE A 511 19.20 18.80 21.86
C ILE A 511 19.17 18.86 23.39
N THR A 512 19.86 17.92 24.03
CA THR A 512 19.83 17.74 25.48
C THR A 512 20.65 18.79 26.21
N ASN A 513 20.39 19.00 27.50
CA ASN A 513 21.16 19.96 28.31
C ASN A 513 22.64 19.60 28.36
N ASP A 514 22.98 18.31 28.40
CA ASP A 514 24.38 17.87 28.36
C ASP A 514 25.06 18.20 27.03
N GLU A 515 24.35 18.08 25.91
CA GLU A 515 24.87 18.53 24.61
C GLU A 515 25.04 20.05 24.56
N LEU A 516 24.10 20.82 25.12
CA LEU A 516 24.20 22.29 25.18
C LEU A 516 25.36 22.78 26.05
N LYS A 517 25.77 22.03 27.09
CA LYS A 517 26.96 22.35 27.93
C LYS A 517 28.26 22.39 27.12
N HIS A 518 28.30 21.74 25.95
CA HIS A 518 29.46 21.75 25.06
C HIS A 518 29.48 22.96 24.10
N ALA A 519 28.51 23.89 24.21
CA ALA A 519 28.54 25.13 23.46
C ALA A 519 29.78 25.95 23.80
N ALA A 520 30.47 26.43 22.77
CA ALA A 520 31.64 27.28 22.92
C ALA A 520 31.52 28.56 22.09
N LEU A 521 32.00 29.68 22.63
CA LEU A 521 32.04 30.93 21.89
C LEU A 521 33.08 30.86 20.75
N VAL A 522 32.65 31.21 19.55
CA VAL A 522 33.49 31.30 18.35
C VAL A 522 33.82 32.75 18.04
N ILE A 523 32.85 33.65 18.20
CA ILE A 523 33.05 35.10 18.12
C ILE A 523 32.58 35.68 19.45
N ASN A 524 33.53 36.22 20.21
CA ASN A 524 33.31 36.87 21.49
C ASN A 524 33.90 38.27 21.46
N HIS A 525 33.29 39.17 22.22
CA HIS A 525 33.74 40.55 22.41
C HIS A 525 33.90 40.80 23.91
N PRO A 526 34.70 41.80 24.34
CA PRO A 526 34.82 42.14 25.76
C PRO A 526 33.44 42.43 26.39
N SER A 527 33.15 41.80 27.54
CA SER A 527 31.92 41.98 28.30
C SER A 527 32.18 41.73 29.79
N ASP A 528 31.59 42.56 30.65
CA ASP A 528 31.70 42.44 32.11
C ASP A 528 30.94 41.23 32.68
N LEU A 529 30.06 40.64 31.87
CA LEU A 529 29.24 39.49 32.25
C LEU A 529 29.42 38.36 31.21
N PRO A 530 29.23 37.08 31.58
CA PRO A 530 29.45 35.95 30.67
C PRO A 530 28.62 36.05 29.37
N THR A 531 29.29 36.07 28.22
CA THR A 531 28.66 36.23 26.89
C THR A 531 27.85 35.00 26.45
N LEU A 532 28.18 33.82 26.97
CA LEU A 532 27.48 32.55 26.76
C LEU A 532 27.12 31.94 28.11
N LEU A 533 25.85 31.60 28.30
CA LEU A 533 25.36 30.86 29.47
C LEU A 533 24.44 29.73 29.01
N VAL A 534 24.57 28.55 29.60
CA VAL A 534 23.66 27.43 29.38
C VAL A 534 22.67 27.40 30.54
N ALA A 535 21.38 27.46 30.23
CA ALA A 535 20.33 27.42 31.24
C ALA A 535 20.29 26.04 31.93
N GLY A 536 19.97 26.01 33.22
CA GLY A 536 19.85 24.78 34.02
C GLY A 536 18.64 23.91 33.65
N ASP A 537 17.81 23.56 34.61
CA ASP A 537 16.80 22.48 34.52
C ASP A 537 15.81 22.58 33.34
N ASN A 538 15.58 23.77 32.79
CA ASN A 538 14.67 23.98 31.64
C ASN A 538 15.33 23.89 30.26
N GLY A 539 16.67 23.86 30.20
CA GLY A 539 17.47 23.82 28.97
C GLY A 539 17.42 25.09 28.13
N GLY A 540 18.49 25.33 27.36
CA GLY A 540 18.61 26.47 26.44
C GLY A 540 19.94 27.20 26.57
N ILE A 541 20.19 28.14 25.65
CA ILE A 541 21.43 28.92 25.60
C ILE A 541 21.11 30.41 25.59
N PHE A 542 21.74 31.17 26.48
CA PHE A 542 21.76 32.62 26.42
C PHE A 542 23.03 33.10 25.72
N LEU A 543 22.85 33.97 24.72
CA LEU A 543 23.91 34.76 24.14
C LEU A 543 23.68 36.23 24.49
N ARG A 544 24.74 36.91 24.95
CA ARG A 544 24.69 38.35 25.19
C ARG A 544 25.09 39.10 23.92
N PRO A 545 24.26 40.02 23.40
CA PRO A 545 24.64 40.84 22.25
C PRO A 545 25.79 41.79 22.59
N ASN A 546 26.52 42.21 21.57
CA ASN A 546 27.59 43.20 21.71
C ASN A 546 27.51 44.24 20.58
N THR A 547 27.93 45.47 20.86
CA THR A 547 27.93 46.57 19.89
C THR A 547 29.05 46.48 18.84
N HIS A 548 30.12 45.72 19.11
CA HIS A 548 31.26 45.56 18.21
C HIS A 548 30.98 44.62 17.03
N GLY A 549 29.90 43.84 17.07
CA GLY A 549 29.54 42.93 15.98
C GLY A 549 28.74 41.72 16.44
N PRO A 550 28.58 40.71 15.57
CA PRO A 550 27.86 39.50 15.92
C PRO A 550 28.59 38.75 17.04
N VAL A 551 27.81 38.10 17.89
CA VAL A 551 28.27 37.12 18.87
C VAL A 551 27.81 35.76 18.39
N VAL A 552 28.74 34.79 18.35
CA VAL A 552 28.49 33.47 17.76
C VAL A 552 28.99 32.39 18.69
N ALA A 553 28.13 31.42 18.98
CA ALA A 553 28.49 30.18 19.65
C ALA A 553 28.36 28.99 18.70
N ALA A 554 29.17 27.97 18.92
CA ALA A 554 29.13 26.71 18.19
C ALA A 554 28.83 25.54 19.12
N LEU A 555 27.94 24.67 18.64
CA LEU A 555 27.74 23.32 19.14
C LEU A 555 28.45 22.36 18.18
N ASN A 556 29.68 22.00 18.53
CA ASN A 556 30.54 21.17 17.70
C ASN A 556 29.98 19.75 17.59
N SER A 557 29.92 19.22 16.37
CA SER A 557 29.37 17.88 16.12
C SER A 557 28.03 17.65 16.84
N ALA A 558 27.10 18.59 16.70
CA ALA A 558 25.78 18.53 17.32
C ALA A 558 24.64 18.33 16.30
N PHE A 559 24.98 18.30 15.01
CA PHE A 559 24.06 17.98 13.93
C PHE A 559 24.45 16.64 13.30
N PRO A 560 23.75 15.55 13.64
CA PRO A 560 24.08 14.22 13.13
C PRO A 560 23.92 14.08 11.63
N ALA A 561 24.65 13.14 11.02
CA ALA A 561 24.57 12.85 9.58
C ALA A 561 23.15 12.49 9.09
N PHE A 562 22.28 11.97 9.96
CA PHE A 562 20.90 11.66 9.61
C PHE A 562 19.94 12.86 9.69
N ALA A 563 20.34 13.97 10.33
CA ALA A 563 19.47 15.12 10.52
C ALA A 563 19.27 15.90 9.21
N ARG A 564 18.05 16.40 8.98
CA ARG A 564 17.69 17.16 7.77
C ARG A 564 17.58 18.65 8.01
N SER A 565 17.09 19.02 9.18
CA SER A 565 17.02 20.40 9.59
C SER A 565 17.16 20.55 11.10
N VAL A 566 17.53 21.74 11.53
CA VAL A 566 17.46 22.16 12.93
C VAL A 566 16.50 23.34 13.01
N VAL A 567 15.56 23.25 13.95
CA VAL A 567 14.62 24.32 14.28
C VAL A 567 14.98 24.85 15.66
N ALA A 568 15.10 26.17 15.79
CA ALA A 568 15.37 26.82 17.06
C ALA A 568 14.28 27.83 17.41
N THR A 569 13.76 27.74 18.63
CA THR A 569 12.84 28.74 19.16
C THR A 569 13.64 29.75 19.98
N VAL A 570 13.55 31.03 19.59
CA VAL A 570 14.32 32.13 20.17
C VAL A 570 13.40 33.22 20.73
N GLU A 571 13.91 33.96 21.71
CA GLU A 571 13.26 35.15 22.26
C GLU A 571 14.28 36.15 22.81
N ILE A 572 13.81 37.38 22.99
CA ILE A 572 14.53 38.40 23.76
C ILE A 572 14.08 38.27 25.22
N ALA A 573 14.96 37.78 26.09
CA ALA A 573 14.65 37.50 27.49
C ALA A 573 14.95 38.68 28.42
N HIS A 574 14.52 39.89 28.03
CA HIS A 574 14.67 41.11 28.84
C HIS A 574 13.66 42.18 28.39
N GLU A 575 12.89 42.74 29.33
CA GLU A 575 11.75 43.62 29.07
C GLU A 575 12.15 44.94 28.38
N GLU A 576 13.29 45.52 28.75
CA GLU A 576 13.78 46.79 28.18
C GLU A 576 14.80 46.63 27.04
N ALA A 577 14.94 45.44 26.46
CA ALA A 577 15.95 45.18 25.44
C ALA A 577 15.59 45.76 24.07
N SER A 578 16.61 46.24 23.34
CA SER A 578 16.49 46.60 21.93
C SER A 578 16.23 45.37 21.05
N PRO A 579 15.64 45.53 19.85
CA PRO A 579 15.48 44.42 18.89
C PRO A 579 16.78 43.70 18.60
N PHE A 580 16.73 42.38 18.40
CA PHE A 580 17.88 41.54 18.02
C PHE A 580 17.66 40.92 16.65
N GLU A 581 18.76 40.65 15.96
CA GLU A 581 18.75 39.75 14.82
C GLU A 581 19.37 38.42 15.22
N PHE A 582 18.63 37.34 15.03
CA PHE A 582 19.08 35.97 15.26
C PHE A 582 19.38 35.29 13.95
N ALA A 583 20.37 34.42 13.93
CA ALA A 583 20.62 33.55 12.80
C ALA A 583 21.25 32.21 13.24
N MET A 584 21.06 31.19 12.43
CA MET A 584 21.65 29.87 12.62
C MET A 584 22.36 29.43 11.33
N ALA A 585 23.49 28.74 11.47
CA ALA A 585 24.22 28.17 10.34
C ALA A 585 24.70 26.75 10.63
N LEU A 586 24.91 25.97 9.58
CA LEU A 586 25.59 24.68 9.64
C LEU A 586 26.92 24.78 8.91
N GLY A 587 27.98 24.27 9.54
CA GLY A 587 29.31 24.18 8.95
C GLY A 587 29.98 22.85 9.28
N LYS A 588 31.05 22.54 8.53
CA LYS A 588 31.85 21.35 8.82
C LYS A 588 32.64 21.54 10.12
N PRO A 589 32.87 20.49 10.94
CA PRO A 589 33.60 20.62 12.21
C PRO A 589 35.03 21.17 12.08
N GLU A 590 35.66 20.87 10.96
CA GLU A 590 37.07 21.23 10.67
C GLU A 590 37.20 22.70 10.20
N GLU A 591 36.08 23.37 9.84
CA GLU A 591 36.06 24.68 9.19
C GLU A 591 35.37 25.72 10.08
N ARG A 592 36.06 26.84 10.35
CA ARG A 592 35.46 27.99 11.04
C ARG A 592 34.80 28.92 10.05
N LEU A 593 33.53 29.25 10.31
CA LEU A 593 32.77 30.19 9.50
C LEU A 593 33.24 31.64 9.70
N SER A 594 33.31 32.41 8.63
CA SER A 594 33.61 33.84 8.67
C SER A 594 32.33 34.67 8.63
N TRP A 595 32.09 35.49 9.65
CA TRP A 595 30.85 36.27 9.84
C TRP A 595 30.99 37.77 9.49
N LYS A 596 31.85 38.11 8.52
CA LYS A 596 32.16 39.50 8.16
C LYS A 596 31.12 40.18 7.24
N GLY A 597 30.13 39.44 6.72
CA GLY A 597 29.07 39.93 5.82
C GLY A 597 27.66 39.51 6.27
N ASP A 598 26.66 39.71 5.41
CA ASP A 598 25.26 39.38 5.73
C ASP A 598 24.97 37.87 5.76
N ALA A 599 25.85 37.05 5.18
CA ALA A 599 25.83 35.60 5.32
C ALA A 599 27.23 35.09 5.70
N PRO A 600 27.33 34.04 6.54
CA PRO A 600 28.61 33.44 6.90
C PRO A 600 29.25 32.73 5.70
N THR A 601 30.52 33.04 5.42
CA THR A 601 31.29 32.35 4.37
C THR A 601 31.72 30.97 4.84
N GLY A 602 31.52 29.96 3.98
CA GLY A 602 31.82 28.55 4.28
C GLY A 602 30.67 27.76 4.92
N ALA A 603 29.50 28.39 5.12
CA ALA A 603 28.34 27.70 5.66
C ALA A 603 27.71 26.78 4.61
N LEU A 604 27.35 25.56 5.03
CA LEU A 604 26.59 24.61 4.21
C LEU A 604 25.12 25.01 4.12
N ALA A 605 24.59 25.63 5.17
CA ALA A 605 23.23 26.18 5.20
C ALA A 605 23.16 27.33 6.21
N PHE A 606 22.28 28.29 5.94
CA PHE A 606 22.10 29.50 6.73
C PHE A 606 20.62 29.89 6.79
N SER A 607 20.10 30.28 7.95
CA SER A 607 18.69 30.62 8.13
C SER A 607 18.32 31.98 7.52
N GLY A 608 19.31 32.82 7.24
CA GLY A 608 19.10 34.26 7.16
C GLY A 608 19.06 34.90 8.57
N TRP A 609 19.16 36.22 8.60
CA TRP A 609 18.95 37.00 9.83
C TRP A 609 17.47 37.27 10.03
N THR A 610 16.94 36.90 11.19
CA THR A 610 15.54 37.16 11.58
C THR A 610 15.53 38.19 12.70
N ARG A 611 14.85 39.32 12.47
CA ARG A 611 14.72 40.39 13.45
C ARG A 611 13.57 40.11 14.40
N VAL A 612 13.87 39.98 15.69
CA VAL A 612 12.88 39.92 16.79
C VAL A 612 12.82 41.29 17.43
N SER A 613 11.63 41.90 17.47
CA SER A 613 11.48 43.29 17.92
C SER A 613 10.74 43.44 19.24
N ARG A 614 10.00 42.43 19.70
CA ARG A 614 9.27 42.47 20.97
C ARG A 614 9.93 41.52 21.99
N PRO A 615 10.17 41.98 23.23
CA PRO A 615 10.56 41.12 24.35
C PRO A 615 9.61 39.94 24.53
N PHE A 616 10.16 38.77 24.87
CA PHE A 616 9.41 37.52 25.13
C PHE A 616 8.57 36.98 23.96
N GLU A 617 8.70 37.56 22.76
CA GLU A 617 8.10 37.02 21.55
C GLU A 617 8.88 35.81 21.07
N LEU A 618 8.21 34.67 20.98
CA LEU A 618 8.78 33.43 20.47
C LEU A 618 8.83 33.47 18.95
N GLN A 619 10.02 33.22 18.39
CA GLN A 619 10.25 33.15 16.95
C GLN A 619 11.01 31.88 16.61
N ASP A 620 10.63 31.20 15.53
CA ASP A 620 11.27 29.97 15.09
C ASP A 620 12.22 30.22 13.91
N LEU A 621 13.45 29.73 14.04
CA LEU A 621 14.48 29.74 13.01
C LEU A 621 14.65 28.33 12.49
N LYS A 622 14.73 28.15 11.16
CA LYS A 622 14.99 26.84 10.56
C LYS A 622 16.17 26.90 9.61
N VAL A 623 17.08 25.95 9.75
CA VAL A 623 18.13 25.65 8.76
C VAL A 623 17.97 24.22 8.27
N SER A 624 18.00 24.02 6.96
CA SER A 624 17.87 22.71 6.32
C SER A 624 19.02 22.45 5.36
N ILE A 625 19.48 21.21 5.28
CA ILE A 625 20.46 20.75 4.28
C ILE A 625 19.76 19.94 3.20
N ARG A 626 20.18 20.13 1.94
CA ARG A 626 19.62 19.39 0.79
C ARG A 626 20.26 18.01 0.64
N GLU A 627 21.53 17.89 0.96
CA GLU A 627 22.33 16.66 0.83
C GLU A 627 22.83 16.21 2.21
N ILE A 628 22.91 14.88 2.41
CA ILE A 628 23.47 14.31 3.66
C ILE A 628 24.98 14.48 3.64
N ASP A 629 25.53 15.13 4.66
CA ASP A 629 26.95 15.04 4.95
C ASP A 629 27.22 13.76 5.76
N ARG A 630 28.26 13.01 5.39
CA ARG A 630 28.64 11.77 6.10
C ARG A 630 29.23 12.06 7.47
N LYS A 631 29.71 13.28 7.71
CA LYS A 631 30.21 13.74 9.01
C LYS A 631 29.13 14.50 9.77
N TRP A 632 29.22 14.49 11.10
CA TRP A 632 28.38 15.35 11.93
C TRP A 632 28.79 16.81 11.70
N LEU A 633 27.82 17.71 11.64
CA LEU A 633 28.04 19.13 11.40
C LEU A 633 28.02 19.91 12.72
N THR A 634 28.64 21.09 12.68
CA THR A 634 28.60 22.07 13.75
C THR A 634 27.41 23.00 13.57
N ILE A 635 26.62 23.19 14.62
CA ILE A 635 25.52 24.16 14.65
C ILE A 635 26.07 25.47 15.20
N TYR A 636 25.99 26.53 14.42
CA TYR A 636 26.37 27.88 14.84
C TYR A 636 25.12 28.69 15.18
N LEU A 637 25.10 29.26 16.38
CA LEU A 637 24.05 30.15 16.89
C LEU A 637 24.62 31.56 16.92
N ALA A 638 23.99 32.49 16.20
CA ALA A 638 24.48 33.83 16.02
C ALA A 638 23.42 34.86 16.41
N ILE A 639 23.87 35.94 17.03
CA ILE A 639 23.05 37.12 17.32
C ILE A 639 23.82 38.38 16.94
N ARG A 640 23.11 39.43 16.52
CA ARG A 640 23.67 40.78 16.37
C ARG A 640 22.64 41.85 16.70
N LEU A 641 23.14 43.03 17.06
CA LEU A 641 22.31 44.21 17.22
C LEU A 641 22.06 44.87 15.85
N PRO A 642 20.82 45.25 15.53
CA PRO A 642 20.54 46.15 14.43
C PRO A 642 21.31 47.46 14.59
N ARG A 643 21.73 48.06 13.47
CA ARG A 643 22.41 49.37 13.46
C ARG A 643 21.57 50.41 14.21
N GLY A 644 22.19 51.12 15.15
CA GLY A 644 21.55 52.16 15.97
C GLY A 644 20.95 51.68 17.29
N SER A 645 21.06 50.39 17.64
CA SER A 645 20.59 49.86 18.93
C SER A 645 21.49 50.30 20.10
N LYS A 646 20.91 50.49 21.29
CA LYS A 646 21.65 50.89 22.50
C LYS A 646 22.29 49.66 23.18
N SER A 647 23.45 49.88 23.82
CA SER A 647 24.06 48.86 24.70
C SER A 647 23.27 48.79 26.00
N MET A 648 22.61 47.66 26.26
CA MET A 648 21.86 47.38 27.49
C MET A 648 22.16 45.93 27.92
N PRO A 649 22.24 45.64 29.23
CA PRO A 649 22.31 44.26 29.71
C PRO A 649 21.07 43.51 29.25
N SER A 650 21.26 42.59 28.33
CA SER A 650 20.17 41.89 27.68
C SER A 650 20.64 40.51 27.26
N ASN A 651 19.72 39.55 27.18
CA ASN A 651 20.05 38.18 26.83
C ASN A 651 19.15 37.71 25.69
N ALA A 652 19.77 37.27 24.61
CA ALA A 652 19.11 36.57 23.54
C ALA A 652 19.03 35.10 23.93
N PHE A 653 17.82 34.55 24.04
CA PHE A 653 17.62 33.21 24.56
C PHE A 653 17.22 32.24 23.45
N TRP A 654 18.02 31.19 23.30
CA TRP A 654 17.74 30.03 22.46
C TRP A 654 17.08 28.97 23.34
N ARG A 655 15.75 29.04 23.42
CA ARG A 655 14.92 28.28 24.37
C ARG A 655 14.91 26.78 24.04
N LYS A 656 14.85 26.45 22.74
CA LYS A 656 14.81 25.06 22.26
C LYS A 656 15.56 24.93 20.94
N LEU A 657 16.27 23.82 20.78
CA LEU A 657 16.83 23.38 19.50
C LEU A 657 16.31 21.97 19.22
N LEU A 658 15.66 21.79 18.07
CA LEU A 658 15.04 20.55 17.62
C LEU A 658 15.73 20.07 16.35
N LEU A 659 16.35 18.90 16.40
CA LEU A 659 16.80 18.19 15.21
C LEU A 659 15.60 17.50 14.58
N VAL A 660 15.40 17.69 13.28
CA VAL A 660 14.28 17.13 12.52
C VAL A 660 14.84 16.27 11.39
N TRP A 661 14.32 15.05 11.28
CA TRP A 661 14.66 14.10 10.21
C TRP A 661 13.47 13.24 9.83
N ASP A 662 13.63 12.55 8.70
CA ASP A 662 12.61 11.69 8.09
C ASP A 662 12.52 10.31 8.77
#